data_AF-A0A8X6JQJ0-F1
#
_entry.id   AF-A0A8X6JQJ0-F1
#
_cell.length_a   1.000
_cell.length_b   1.000
_cell.length_c   1.000
_cell.angle_alpha   90.00
_cell.angle_beta   90.00
_cell.angle_gamma   90.00
#
_symmetry.space_group_name_H-M   'P 1'
#
loop_
_entity.id
_entity.type
_entity.pdbx_description
1 polymer ?
#
loop_
_entity_poly.entity_id
_entity_poly.type
_entity_poly.pdbx_seq_one_letter_code
_entity_poly.pdbx_strand_id
1 'polypeptide(L)'
;SVGSDKDESTPLNASTPLGHPSLVPVCTPGTPGTSNANSSPPTTLSNTARHLLYTTHFPLPQGEVPLHDCNQRHVLLFGVGKVRDEARHTIKKMVKELMKLFSKKTCMDIADGAKVKKNAKDGFNFEAAVSRFQTLSYFDQHVVTNTCAASVIELLSAFSTGNSNYLPLVEYISYLFELMEIALNIHGLIEFAIQLLKELVDVETQLIAKTSSIAGTYATSVGLSIVGVLYTYHCCLLVSQEQTLAIFDGLSKIVKHINTPECTTSAERCILSYLYDMNSCCSYVKPRHPEQFLNLHPKAKSVVMGMVSSSWNTKIMLDYLSDPRLKPDLQIIKQLNEQPQLRYSFVCSVLHCVTACRDSDRLNELSILSAEITSKCYHLSNEWLGALKALCCSSNHNCGFLDLLTQVNVNDVSIHDHLAVFTSILVARRCFLLQDFVVMVVLPSIIAACPTGGGHPEAIPGARLTCHLLRRLFKKPYSPPGNMSAGSSNQRRRMYQIKYSCDRHLLSATHSGMQVEAILAVLKAIMVLGDSVTVGDGKSKENQSKGDMNISDLLAPMEDNEFDLGLPPALGRPQNQGAGNSNGNSVSPEVPGLNEFAKHVLKQIRCQDWIHERCLRYPEVLCSEEVILDSMLTHLQSQQLLRMICRPHETDNPPNIFDPAEQKALITSILTNLDLWTLRVSWLELQFMYKQCEAQNPPQTATWLDSVAKATIDVFQMMSEENQIPIKGEALKNCSPSK
;
A
#
# COMPACT_ATOMS: atom_id res chain seq x y z
N SER A 1 59.73 -18.24 -16.96
CA SER A 1 60.87 -19.13 -16.68
C SER A 1 60.53 -19.91 -15.43
N VAL A 2 60.44 -21.24 -15.57
CA VAL A 2 60.50 -22.36 -14.59
C VAL A 2 60.05 -22.05 -13.13
N GLY A 3 59.09 -22.75 -12.51
CA GLY A 3 58.94 -24.19 -12.55
C GLY A 3 57.54 -24.71 -12.19
N SER A 4 57.35 -25.94 -12.63
CA SER A 4 56.21 -26.81 -12.47
C SER A 4 56.37 -27.61 -11.18
N ASP A 5 55.33 -27.68 -10.36
CA ASP A 5 55.05 -28.87 -9.57
C ASP A 5 53.62 -29.30 -9.88
N LYS A 6 53.53 -30.50 -10.47
CA LYS A 6 52.31 -31.27 -10.62
C LYS A 6 52.17 -32.09 -9.34
N ASP A 7 51.07 -31.92 -8.64
CA ASP A 7 50.46 -33.03 -7.89
C ASP A 7 48.95 -33.06 -8.18
N GLU A 8 48.49 -34.25 -8.51
CA GLU A 8 47.17 -34.56 -9.07
C GLU A 8 46.14 -34.82 -7.95
N SER A 9 45.03 -34.12 -8.05
CA SER A 9 43.66 -34.56 -7.75
C SER A 9 43.25 -34.91 -6.31
N THR A 10 42.48 -33.99 -5.71
CA THR A 10 41.11 -34.31 -5.25
C THR A 10 40.16 -33.22 -5.74
N PRO A 11 39.02 -33.56 -6.37
CA PRO A 11 38.07 -32.57 -6.86
C PRO A 11 37.26 -32.06 -5.66
N LEU A 12 37.53 -30.85 -5.19
CA LEU A 12 36.58 -30.16 -4.33
C LEU A 12 35.38 -29.78 -5.19
N ASN A 13 34.37 -30.64 -5.09
CA ASN A 13 33.05 -30.46 -5.67
C ASN A 13 32.57 -29.02 -5.48
N ALA A 14 32.12 -28.45 -6.59
CA ALA A 14 31.26 -27.29 -6.63
C ALA A 14 30.11 -27.49 -5.64
N SER A 15 30.03 -26.63 -4.64
CA SER A 15 28.82 -26.39 -3.87
C SER A 15 28.86 -24.91 -3.51
N THR A 16 28.28 -24.11 -4.38
CA THR A 16 27.81 -22.76 -4.05
C THR A 16 27.01 -22.85 -2.75
N PRO A 17 27.36 -22.15 -1.67
CA PRO A 17 26.37 -21.84 -0.66
C PRO A 17 25.59 -20.63 -1.20
N LEU A 18 24.80 -20.87 -2.26
CA LEU A 18 23.62 -20.08 -2.53
C LEU A 18 22.56 -20.52 -1.51
N GLY A 19 22.72 -20.03 -0.30
CA GLY A 19 21.65 -19.88 0.65
C GLY A 19 21.69 -18.43 1.05
N HIS A 20 20.67 -17.65 0.66
CA HIS A 20 20.37 -16.43 1.38
C HIS A 20 20.44 -16.76 2.88
N PRO A 21 21.25 -16.10 3.71
CA PRO A 21 20.80 -15.96 5.07
C PRO A 21 19.46 -15.24 4.93
N SER A 22 18.39 -15.88 5.41
CA SER A 22 17.14 -15.20 5.69
C SER A 22 17.51 -13.84 6.27
N LEU A 23 16.94 -12.74 5.76
CA LEU A 23 16.89 -11.51 6.53
C LEU A 23 16.43 -11.95 7.91
N VAL A 24 17.34 -11.87 8.89
CA VAL A 24 17.05 -12.28 10.25
C VAL A 24 15.76 -11.54 10.59
N PRO A 25 14.63 -12.23 10.83
CA PRO A 25 13.45 -11.53 11.31
C PRO A 25 13.92 -10.84 12.58
N VAL A 26 13.61 -9.55 12.69
CA VAL A 26 13.80 -8.75 13.90
C VAL A 26 13.46 -9.65 15.08
N CYS A 27 14.45 -9.92 15.94
CA CYS A 27 14.27 -10.78 17.09
C CYS A 27 13.06 -10.28 17.88
N THR A 28 11.97 -11.04 17.84
CA THR A 28 10.90 -10.96 18.82
C THR A 28 11.45 -11.49 20.14
N PRO A 29 11.41 -10.74 21.25
CA PRO A 29 11.77 -11.29 22.54
C PRO A 29 10.61 -12.15 23.07
N GLY A 30 10.92 -13.40 23.42
CA GLY A 30 10.22 -14.10 24.51
C GLY A 30 9.26 -15.21 24.12
N THR A 31 9.77 -16.44 24.07
CA THR A 31 9.05 -17.62 24.63
C THR A 31 10.10 -18.49 25.34
N PRO A 32 9.93 -18.83 26.64
CA PRO A 32 10.94 -19.57 27.38
C PRO A 32 10.81 -21.06 27.08
N GLY A 33 11.64 -21.57 26.18
CA GLY A 33 11.89 -23.00 26.00
C GLY A 33 13.09 -23.43 26.83
N THR A 34 12.84 -24.17 27.89
CA THR A 34 13.84 -24.84 28.74
C THR A 34 14.85 -25.69 27.96
N SER A 35 16.15 -25.39 28.06
CA SER A 35 17.23 -26.39 28.12
C SER A 35 18.60 -25.74 28.39
N ASN A 36 19.29 -26.25 29.40
CA ASN A 36 20.67 -25.93 29.75
C ASN A 36 21.66 -26.41 28.67
N ALA A 37 22.63 -25.58 28.27
CA ALA A 37 24.05 -25.96 28.14
C ALA A 37 24.93 -24.76 27.73
N ASN A 38 26.06 -24.64 28.43
CA ASN A 38 27.10 -23.63 28.25
C ASN A 38 27.76 -23.64 26.86
N SER A 39 27.78 -22.50 26.17
CA SER A 39 28.86 -22.16 25.22
C SER A 39 28.96 -20.65 25.01
N SER A 40 30.15 -20.10 25.27
CA SER A 40 30.54 -18.70 25.02
C SER A 40 30.30 -18.25 23.56
N PRO A 41 29.96 -16.98 23.27
CA PRO A 41 29.64 -16.54 21.91
C PRO A 41 30.91 -16.27 21.06
N PRO A 42 30.87 -16.51 19.75
CA PRO A 42 31.99 -16.23 18.83
C PRO A 42 31.94 -14.77 18.35
N THR A 43 32.66 -13.87 19.01
CA THR A 43 32.65 -12.43 18.69
C THR A 43 33.36 -12.06 17.38
N THR A 44 34.27 -12.88 16.87
CA THR A 44 35.06 -12.58 15.66
C THR A 44 34.35 -12.99 14.36
N LEU A 45 33.63 -14.11 14.35
CA LEU A 45 32.84 -14.56 13.18
C LEU A 45 31.71 -13.56 12.83
N SER A 46 31.11 -12.94 13.86
CA SER A 46 30.04 -11.94 13.73
C SER A 46 30.52 -10.65 13.04
N ASN A 47 31.75 -10.21 13.28
CA ASN A 47 32.30 -8.99 12.69
C ASN A 47 32.70 -9.21 11.22
N THR A 48 33.33 -10.34 10.88
CA THR A 48 33.69 -10.68 9.50
C THR A 48 32.46 -10.80 8.60
N ALA A 49 31.37 -11.35 9.11
CA ALA A 49 30.09 -11.42 8.41
C ALA A 49 29.50 -10.03 8.10
N ARG A 50 29.64 -9.06 9.02
CA ARG A 50 29.17 -7.68 8.82
C ARG A 50 29.96 -6.92 7.77
N HIS A 51 31.30 -7.02 7.78
CA HIS A 51 32.13 -6.38 6.76
C HIS A 51 31.80 -6.90 5.37
N LEU A 52 31.65 -8.22 5.21
CA LEU A 52 31.24 -8.82 3.94
C LEU A 52 29.86 -8.31 3.50
N LEU A 53 28.89 -8.22 4.41
CA LEU A 53 27.55 -7.69 4.11
C LEU A 53 27.63 -6.25 3.60
N TYR A 54 28.37 -5.38 4.28
CA TYR A 54 28.53 -3.99 3.87
C TYR A 54 29.25 -3.87 2.53
N THR A 55 30.37 -4.57 2.35
CA THR A 55 31.10 -4.57 1.07
C THR A 55 30.27 -5.19 -0.05
N THR A 56 29.31 -6.08 0.23
CA THR A 56 28.44 -6.69 -0.80
C THR A 56 27.25 -5.80 -1.14
N HIS A 57 26.60 -5.17 -0.17
CA HIS A 57 25.31 -4.49 -0.37
C HIS A 57 25.34 -2.97 -0.37
N PHE A 58 26.26 -2.32 0.36
CA PHE A 58 26.16 -0.86 0.55
C PHE A 58 26.53 -0.08 -0.71
N PRO A 59 25.84 1.02 -1.01
CA PRO A 59 26.15 1.88 -2.15
C PRO A 59 27.52 2.53 -2.00
N LEU A 60 28.19 2.80 -3.13
CA LEU A 60 29.39 3.64 -3.17
C LEU A 60 28.99 5.10 -3.41
N PRO A 61 29.75 6.09 -2.91
CA PRO A 61 29.52 7.50 -3.20
C PRO A 61 29.46 7.76 -4.71
N GLN A 62 28.45 8.50 -5.17
CA GLN A 62 28.30 8.86 -6.58
C GLN A 62 29.18 10.09 -6.90
N GLY A 63 30.08 10.00 -7.88
CA GLY A 63 31.07 11.04 -8.23
C GLY A 63 31.94 10.65 -9.44
N GLU A 64 33.08 11.30 -9.68
CA GLU A 64 34.01 11.00 -10.82
C GLU A 64 35.04 9.88 -10.54
N VAL A 65 35.13 9.39 -9.30
CA VAL A 65 36.03 8.28 -8.88
C VAL A 65 35.41 6.83 -8.89
N PRO A 66 34.15 6.56 -9.26
CA PRO A 66 33.45 5.32 -8.90
C PRO A 66 33.94 4.10 -9.68
N LEU A 67 34.61 4.26 -10.83
CA LEU A 67 35.16 3.16 -11.60
C LEU A 67 36.28 2.44 -10.84
N HIS A 68 37.14 3.20 -10.17
CA HIS A 68 38.22 2.64 -9.37
C HIS A 68 37.67 1.91 -8.15
N ASP A 69 36.78 2.55 -7.40
CA ASP A 69 36.23 1.98 -6.15
C ASP A 69 35.29 0.79 -6.44
N CYS A 70 34.51 0.84 -7.52
CA CYS A 70 33.73 -0.30 -7.98
C CYS A 70 34.64 -1.47 -8.40
N ASN A 71 35.77 -1.17 -9.06
CA ASN A 71 36.75 -2.20 -9.40
C ASN A 71 37.41 -2.79 -8.14
N GLN A 72 37.79 -1.96 -7.17
CA GLN A 72 38.33 -2.43 -5.88
C GLN A 72 37.33 -3.29 -5.13
N ARG A 73 36.06 -2.88 -5.04
CA ARG A 73 34.97 -3.68 -4.46
C ARG A 73 34.88 -5.06 -5.10
N HIS A 74 34.87 -5.12 -6.43
CA HIS A 74 34.81 -6.39 -7.16
C HIS A 74 36.04 -7.27 -6.89
N VAL A 75 37.23 -6.68 -6.80
CA VAL A 75 38.47 -7.40 -6.47
C VAL A 75 38.42 -7.93 -5.03
N LEU A 76 37.87 -7.16 -4.08
CA LEU A 76 37.71 -7.59 -2.69
C LEU A 76 36.70 -8.73 -2.55
N LEU A 77 35.58 -8.68 -3.28
CA LEU A 77 34.52 -9.68 -3.19
C LEU A 77 34.82 -10.96 -3.97
N PHE A 78 35.44 -10.84 -5.15
CA PHE A 78 35.55 -11.95 -6.11
C PHE A 78 37.00 -12.27 -6.52
N GLY A 79 37.98 -11.56 -5.96
CA GLY A 79 39.39 -11.71 -6.32
C GLY A 79 39.70 -11.23 -7.74
N VAL A 80 40.81 -11.73 -8.28
CA VAL A 80 41.22 -11.49 -9.67
C VAL A 80 41.05 -12.80 -10.44
N GLY A 81 40.16 -12.82 -11.44
CA GLY A 81 39.95 -14.00 -12.29
C GLY A 81 38.51 -14.18 -12.77
N LYS A 82 38.18 -15.41 -13.15
CA LYS A 82 36.93 -15.78 -13.84
C LYS A 82 35.67 -15.42 -13.06
N VAL A 83 35.65 -15.63 -11.74
CA VAL A 83 34.49 -15.35 -10.88
C VAL A 83 34.10 -13.87 -10.89
N ARG A 84 35.10 -12.98 -10.85
CA ARG A 84 34.89 -11.52 -10.96
C ARG A 84 34.28 -11.14 -12.32
N ASP A 85 34.76 -11.77 -13.39
CA ASP A 85 34.28 -11.48 -14.75
C ASP A 85 32.86 -12.04 -14.97
N GLU A 86 32.54 -13.18 -14.37
CA GLU A 86 31.18 -13.75 -14.32
C GLU A 86 30.21 -12.83 -13.56
N ALA A 87 30.59 -12.31 -12.39
CA ALA A 87 29.78 -11.34 -11.64
C ALA A 87 29.45 -10.09 -12.48
N ARG A 88 30.46 -9.50 -13.14
CA ARG A 88 30.27 -8.37 -14.05
C ARG A 88 29.39 -8.73 -15.25
N HIS A 89 29.52 -9.93 -15.79
CA HIS A 89 28.71 -10.39 -16.90
C HIS A 89 27.23 -10.50 -16.51
N THR A 90 26.93 -10.98 -15.31
CA THR A 90 25.57 -11.06 -14.77
C THR A 90 24.91 -9.68 -14.71
N ILE A 91 25.61 -8.66 -14.20
CA ILE A 91 25.13 -7.28 -14.17
C ILE A 91 24.87 -6.77 -15.59
N LYS A 92 25.83 -6.91 -16.50
CA LYS A 92 25.69 -6.49 -17.91
C LYS A 92 24.53 -7.19 -18.62
N LYS A 93 24.31 -8.48 -18.34
CA LYS A 93 23.20 -9.27 -18.89
C LYS A 93 21.87 -8.72 -18.41
N MET A 94 21.76 -8.40 -17.12
CA MET A 94 20.56 -7.79 -16.55
C MET A 94 20.26 -6.43 -17.17
N VAL A 95 21.26 -5.54 -17.26
CA VAL A 95 21.12 -4.23 -17.92
C VAL A 95 20.66 -4.41 -19.37
N LYS A 96 21.33 -5.25 -20.16
CA LYS A 96 20.96 -5.50 -21.57
C LYS A 96 19.53 -6.02 -21.72
N GLU A 97 19.07 -6.81 -20.76
CA GLU A 97 17.70 -7.32 -20.77
C GLU A 97 16.68 -6.22 -20.51
N LEU A 98 16.86 -5.40 -19.46
CA LEU A 98 15.97 -4.28 -19.16
C LEU A 98 15.96 -3.24 -20.29
N MET A 99 17.13 -2.96 -20.88
CA MET A 99 17.27 -2.00 -21.99
C MET A 99 16.51 -2.40 -23.25
N LYS A 100 16.04 -3.66 -23.38
CA LYS A 100 15.13 -4.04 -24.48
C LYS A 100 13.82 -3.27 -24.44
N LEU A 101 13.34 -2.86 -23.25
CA LEU A 101 12.12 -2.07 -23.08
C LEU A 101 12.26 -0.67 -23.69
N PHE A 102 13.48 -0.11 -23.71
CA PHE A 102 13.78 1.22 -24.24
C PHE A 102 14.37 1.19 -25.67
N SER A 103 14.16 0.08 -26.39
CA SER A 103 14.58 -0.04 -27.78
C SER A 103 13.64 0.73 -28.72
N LYS A 104 14.12 1.13 -29.91
CA LYS A 104 13.29 1.78 -30.95
C LYS A 104 12.04 0.98 -31.35
N LYS A 105 12.01 -0.34 -31.13
CA LYS A 105 10.87 -1.20 -31.48
C LYS A 105 9.75 -1.17 -30.44
N THR A 106 10.10 -0.89 -29.19
CA THR A 106 9.21 -0.91 -28.03
C THR A 106 8.82 0.50 -27.57
N CYS A 107 9.58 1.52 -27.99
CA CYS A 107 9.22 2.93 -27.85
C CYS A 107 8.14 3.36 -28.87
N MET A 108 7.44 4.44 -28.55
CA MET A 108 6.47 5.10 -29.44
C MET A 108 7.20 5.84 -30.55
N ASP A 109 6.79 5.62 -31.80
CA ASP A 109 7.29 6.35 -32.97
C ASP A 109 6.38 7.56 -33.23
N ILE A 110 6.83 8.75 -32.82
CA ILE A 110 6.01 9.98 -32.92
C ILE A 110 5.80 10.39 -34.39
N ALA A 111 6.72 10.02 -35.28
CA ALA A 111 6.56 10.26 -36.72
C ALA A 111 5.47 9.36 -37.34
N ASP A 112 5.17 8.20 -36.74
CA ASP A 112 4.09 7.29 -37.14
C ASP A 112 2.89 7.37 -36.16
N GLY A 113 2.55 8.58 -35.74
CA GLY A 113 1.36 8.84 -34.92
C GLY A 113 1.40 8.23 -33.51
N ALA A 114 2.60 8.15 -32.91
CA ALA A 114 2.84 7.57 -31.58
C ALA A 114 2.51 6.06 -31.49
N LYS A 115 2.58 5.34 -32.61
CA LYS A 115 2.41 3.88 -32.62
C LYS A 115 3.63 3.16 -32.06
N VAL A 116 3.39 2.00 -31.46
CA VAL A 116 4.44 1.08 -30.99
C VAL A 116 4.57 -0.07 -31.98
N LYS A 117 5.77 -0.30 -32.53
CA LYS A 117 5.99 -1.33 -33.56
C LYS A 117 5.87 -2.75 -33.02
N LYS A 118 6.28 -2.99 -31.78
CA LYS A 118 6.13 -4.28 -31.09
C LYS A 118 5.93 -4.03 -29.60
N ASN A 119 4.83 -4.56 -29.04
CA ASN A 119 4.61 -4.48 -27.61
C ASN A 119 5.56 -5.45 -26.87
N ALA A 120 6.19 -4.99 -25.79
CA ALA A 120 7.06 -5.85 -24.98
C ALA A 120 6.30 -7.02 -24.33
N LYS A 121 4.96 -6.92 -24.18
CA LYS A 121 4.10 -8.00 -23.66
C LYS A 121 4.20 -9.31 -24.46
N ASP A 122 4.65 -9.26 -25.72
CA ASP A 122 4.78 -10.44 -26.59
C ASP A 122 6.13 -11.18 -26.45
N GLY A 123 7.00 -10.79 -25.51
CA GLY A 123 8.30 -11.46 -25.36
C GLY A 123 9.20 -11.05 -24.19
N PHE A 124 8.77 -10.10 -23.34
CA PHE A 124 9.47 -9.73 -22.11
C PHE A 124 8.72 -10.27 -20.90
N ASN A 125 9.39 -11.07 -20.07
CA ASN A 125 8.81 -11.60 -18.84
C ASN A 125 9.21 -10.73 -17.65
N PHE A 126 8.30 -9.85 -17.23
CA PHE A 126 8.49 -8.90 -16.13
C PHE A 126 8.76 -9.62 -14.80
N GLU A 127 7.98 -10.66 -14.46
CA GLU A 127 8.11 -11.41 -13.20
C GLU A 127 9.47 -12.11 -13.10
N ALA A 128 9.91 -12.77 -14.17
CA ALA A 128 11.21 -13.43 -14.21
C ALA A 128 12.39 -12.43 -14.24
N ALA A 129 12.19 -11.22 -14.76
CA ALA A 129 13.18 -10.16 -14.70
C ALA A 129 13.32 -9.61 -13.27
N VAL A 130 12.22 -9.36 -12.58
CA VAL A 130 12.21 -8.93 -11.16
C VAL A 130 12.87 -9.97 -10.27
N SER A 131 12.50 -11.24 -10.38
CA SER A 131 13.09 -12.32 -9.57
C SER A 131 14.61 -12.38 -9.73
N ARG A 132 15.12 -12.35 -10.97
CA ARG A 132 16.57 -12.32 -11.22
C ARG A 132 17.23 -11.03 -10.72
N PHE A 133 16.57 -9.89 -10.86
CA PHE A 133 17.06 -8.62 -10.34
C PHE A 133 17.21 -8.67 -8.80
N GLN A 134 16.26 -9.25 -8.07
CA GLN A 134 16.31 -9.39 -6.61
C GLN A 134 17.42 -10.32 -6.12
N THR A 135 17.91 -11.26 -6.95
CA THR A 135 19.06 -12.10 -6.60
C THR A 135 20.39 -11.34 -6.59
N LEU A 136 20.45 -10.14 -7.18
CA LEU A 136 21.64 -9.30 -7.18
C LEU A 136 21.84 -8.63 -5.82
N SER A 137 23.08 -8.24 -5.52
CA SER A 137 23.34 -7.39 -4.35
C SER A 137 22.64 -6.02 -4.50
N TYR A 138 22.30 -5.36 -3.40
CA TYR A 138 21.67 -4.03 -3.45
C TYR A 138 22.52 -3.02 -4.23
N PHE A 139 23.84 -3.08 -4.09
CA PHE A 139 24.75 -2.27 -4.88
C PHE A 139 24.62 -2.54 -6.39
N ASP A 140 24.61 -3.81 -6.79
CA ASP A 140 24.47 -4.17 -8.20
C ASP A 140 23.08 -3.80 -8.74
N GLN A 141 22.03 -3.92 -7.92
CA GLN A 141 20.69 -3.44 -8.24
C GLN A 141 20.70 -1.93 -8.52
N HIS A 142 21.39 -1.13 -7.68
CA HIS A 142 21.55 0.31 -7.91
C HIS A 142 22.29 0.61 -9.21
N VAL A 143 23.38 -0.12 -9.50
CA VAL A 143 24.14 0.02 -10.75
C VAL A 143 23.25 -0.25 -11.96
N VAL A 144 22.46 -1.34 -11.92
CA VAL A 144 21.54 -1.70 -13.00
C VAL A 144 20.48 -0.61 -13.21
N THR A 145 19.80 -0.18 -12.14
CA THR A 145 18.73 0.82 -12.25
C THR A 145 19.25 2.19 -12.67
N ASN A 146 20.39 2.64 -12.15
CA ASN A 146 20.99 3.93 -12.50
C ASN A 146 21.45 3.95 -13.96
N THR A 147 21.97 2.82 -14.47
CA THR A 147 22.33 2.71 -15.89
C THR A 147 21.10 2.82 -16.78
N CYS A 148 20.00 2.12 -16.44
CA CYS A 148 18.76 2.24 -17.18
C CYS A 148 18.14 3.64 -17.10
N ALA A 149 18.18 4.27 -15.92
CA ALA A 149 17.71 5.64 -15.71
C ALA A 149 18.45 6.65 -16.60
N ALA A 150 19.79 6.58 -16.62
CA ALA A 150 20.61 7.42 -17.48
C ALA A 150 20.24 7.26 -18.97
N SER A 151 20.03 6.03 -19.44
CA SER A 151 19.61 5.79 -20.83
C SER A 151 18.20 6.30 -21.14
N VAL A 152 17.27 6.31 -20.18
CA VAL A 152 15.95 6.92 -20.35
C VAL A 152 16.08 8.44 -20.53
N ILE A 153 16.92 9.09 -19.71
CA ILE A 153 17.19 10.53 -19.84
C ILE A 153 17.82 10.84 -21.20
N GLU A 154 18.82 10.07 -21.64
CA GLU A 154 19.43 10.24 -22.97
C GLU A 154 18.41 10.10 -24.11
N LEU A 155 17.46 9.16 -24.00
CA LEU A 155 16.41 8.96 -24.99
C LEU A 155 15.45 10.17 -25.05
N LEU A 156 15.06 10.73 -23.91
CA LEU A 156 14.22 11.93 -23.84
C LEU A 156 14.96 13.16 -24.38
N SER A 157 16.23 13.32 -24.00
CA SER A 157 17.08 14.41 -24.47
C SER A 157 17.30 14.35 -25.99
N ALA A 158 17.53 13.15 -26.53
CA ALA A 158 17.63 12.97 -27.98
C ALA A 158 16.32 13.30 -28.71
N PHE A 159 15.16 13.11 -28.08
CA PHE A 159 13.88 13.52 -28.64
C PHE A 159 13.69 15.04 -28.57
N SER A 160 13.98 15.65 -27.42
CA SER A 160 13.81 17.09 -27.18
C SER A 160 14.69 17.93 -28.13
N THR A 161 15.91 17.48 -28.41
CA THR A 161 16.79 18.13 -29.40
C THR A 161 16.44 17.82 -30.87
N GLY A 162 15.48 16.92 -31.12
CA GLY A 162 15.08 16.52 -32.46
C GLY A 162 15.96 15.45 -33.14
N ASN A 163 16.95 14.90 -32.42
CA ASN A 163 17.83 13.83 -32.93
C ASN A 163 17.13 12.45 -32.99
N SER A 164 15.96 12.31 -32.36
CA SER A 164 15.15 11.09 -32.32
C SER A 164 13.67 11.40 -32.44
N ASN A 165 12.90 10.44 -32.98
CA ASN A 165 11.43 10.48 -33.01
C ASN A 165 10.81 9.47 -32.02
N TYR A 166 11.62 8.84 -31.19
CA TYR A 166 11.19 7.79 -30.27
C TYR A 166 11.04 8.30 -28.85
N LEU A 167 9.89 8.02 -28.24
CA LEU A 167 9.65 8.25 -26.81
C LEU A 167 9.38 6.93 -26.07
N PRO A 168 9.92 6.74 -24.85
CA PRO A 168 9.64 5.57 -24.05
C PRO A 168 8.18 5.52 -23.60
N LEU A 169 7.63 4.33 -23.37
CA LEU A 169 6.29 4.19 -22.81
C LEU A 169 6.28 4.56 -21.31
N VAL A 170 5.20 5.22 -20.87
CA VAL A 170 5.01 5.60 -19.46
C VAL A 170 5.03 4.37 -18.53
N GLU A 171 4.49 3.24 -19.00
CA GLU A 171 4.51 1.96 -18.29
C GLU A 171 5.95 1.48 -18.02
N TYR A 172 6.89 1.69 -18.95
CA TYR A 172 8.28 1.24 -18.79
C TYR A 172 9.08 2.16 -17.87
N ILE A 173 8.79 3.47 -17.87
CA ILE A 173 9.34 4.40 -16.86
C ILE A 173 8.81 4.02 -15.47
N SER A 174 7.50 3.74 -15.36
CA SER A 174 6.88 3.31 -14.09
C SER A 174 7.49 2.00 -13.56
N TYR A 175 7.73 1.04 -14.45
CA TYR A 175 8.41 -0.21 -14.09
C TYR A 175 9.86 0.02 -13.60
N LEU A 176 10.57 1.00 -14.17
CA LEU A 176 11.90 1.36 -13.67
C LEU A 176 11.84 1.98 -12.27
N PHE A 177 10.84 2.80 -11.96
CA PHE A 177 10.61 3.27 -10.59
C PHE A 177 10.39 2.09 -9.63
N GLU A 178 9.55 1.12 -9.98
CA GLU A 178 9.32 -0.08 -9.15
C GLU A 178 10.62 -0.86 -8.88
N LEU A 179 11.50 -1.01 -9.88
CA LEU A 179 12.81 -1.64 -9.69
C LEU A 179 13.72 -0.85 -8.73
N MET A 180 13.68 0.49 -8.79
CA MET A 180 14.43 1.35 -7.87
C MET A 180 13.91 1.27 -6.45
N GLU A 181 12.59 1.13 -6.26
CA GLU A 181 11.97 0.89 -4.96
C GLU A 181 12.35 -0.49 -4.39
N ILE A 182 12.31 -1.55 -5.21
CA ILE A 182 12.78 -2.89 -4.82
C ILE A 182 14.24 -2.85 -4.37
N ALA A 183 15.05 -2.03 -5.05
CA ALA A 183 16.46 -1.85 -4.72
C ALA A 183 16.72 -0.94 -3.50
N LEU A 184 15.67 -0.36 -2.91
CA LEU A 184 15.76 0.65 -1.84
C LEU A 184 16.64 1.84 -2.24
N ASN A 185 16.71 2.16 -3.54
CA ASN A 185 17.50 3.25 -4.09
C ASN A 185 16.72 4.58 -4.08
N ILE A 186 16.27 5.01 -2.91
CA ILE A 186 15.34 6.14 -2.79
C ILE A 186 15.99 7.46 -3.22
N HIS A 187 17.27 7.66 -2.91
CA HIS A 187 18.02 8.85 -3.34
C HIS A 187 18.12 8.91 -4.87
N GLY A 188 18.60 7.83 -5.51
CA GLY A 188 18.73 7.78 -6.96
C GLY A 188 17.36 7.90 -7.65
N LEU A 189 16.29 7.41 -7.03
CA LEU A 189 14.93 7.55 -7.52
C LEU A 189 14.51 9.03 -7.57
N ILE A 190 14.76 9.78 -6.49
CA ILE A 190 14.43 11.21 -6.42
C ILE A 190 15.26 12.01 -7.43
N GLU A 191 16.55 11.70 -7.58
CA GLU A 191 17.41 12.32 -8.60
C GLU A 191 16.92 12.04 -10.02
N PHE A 192 16.54 10.79 -10.29
CA PHE A 192 15.98 10.40 -11.59
C PHE A 192 14.66 11.12 -11.87
N ALA A 193 13.77 11.25 -10.87
CA ALA A 193 12.54 12.03 -11.00
C ALA A 193 12.82 13.51 -11.33
N ILE A 194 13.81 14.13 -10.69
CA ILE A 194 14.22 15.51 -11.00
C ILE A 194 14.73 15.63 -12.43
N GLN A 195 15.58 14.70 -12.88
CA GLN A 195 16.11 14.70 -14.24
C GLN A 195 15.00 14.50 -15.28
N LEU A 196 14.05 13.58 -15.03
CA LEU A 196 12.87 13.41 -15.87
C LEU A 196 12.08 14.70 -15.99
N LEU A 197 11.76 15.36 -14.88
CA LEU A 197 11.00 16.62 -14.89
C LEU A 197 11.67 17.72 -15.72
N LYS A 198 13.01 17.77 -15.74
CA LYS A 198 13.75 18.72 -16.58
C LYS A 198 13.53 18.44 -18.07
N GLU A 199 13.74 17.20 -18.50
CA GLU A 199 13.57 16.79 -19.90
C GLU A 199 12.12 16.88 -20.38
N LEU A 200 11.14 16.59 -19.51
CA LEU A 200 9.73 16.56 -19.88
C LEU A 200 9.20 17.91 -20.38
N VAL A 201 9.73 19.03 -19.89
CA VAL A 201 9.34 20.38 -20.34
C VAL A 201 9.76 20.60 -21.80
N ASP A 202 10.96 20.15 -22.16
CA ASP A 202 11.48 20.29 -23.52
C ASP A 202 10.82 19.28 -24.48
N VAL A 203 10.56 18.06 -24.00
CA VAL A 203 9.78 17.04 -24.74
C VAL A 203 8.39 17.55 -25.08
N GLU A 204 7.69 18.18 -24.13
CA GLU A 204 6.36 18.75 -24.35
C GLU A 204 6.38 19.86 -25.41
N THR A 205 7.35 20.76 -25.33
CA THR A 205 7.55 21.82 -26.34
C THR A 205 7.73 21.23 -27.74
N GLN A 206 8.50 20.15 -27.85
CA GLN A 206 8.75 19.47 -29.11
C GLN A 206 7.53 18.68 -29.63
N LEU A 207 6.70 18.12 -28.74
CA LEU A 207 5.45 17.46 -29.12
C LEU A 207 4.43 18.46 -29.68
N ILE A 208 4.33 19.64 -29.08
CA ILE A 208 3.49 20.74 -29.57
C ILE A 208 3.98 21.21 -30.95
N ALA A 209 5.29 21.39 -31.12
CA ALA A 209 5.88 21.79 -32.40
C ALA A 209 5.60 20.78 -33.54
N LYS A 210 5.54 19.48 -33.20
CA LYS A 210 5.20 18.39 -34.13
C LYS A 210 3.69 18.10 -34.24
N THR A 211 2.83 18.93 -33.63
CA THR A 211 1.36 18.77 -33.59
C THR A 211 0.90 17.35 -33.24
N SER A 212 1.61 16.73 -32.29
CA SER A 212 1.35 15.34 -31.91
C SER A 212 0.07 15.19 -31.09
N SER A 213 -0.64 14.07 -31.27
CA SER A 213 -1.87 13.75 -30.53
C SER A 213 -1.66 13.52 -29.03
N ILE A 214 -0.42 13.23 -28.62
CA ILE A 214 -0.04 13.01 -27.22
C ILE A 214 0.50 14.27 -26.52
N ALA A 215 0.56 15.40 -27.23
CA ALA A 215 0.85 16.70 -26.62
C ALA A 215 -0.17 16.99 -25.50
N GLY A 216 0.32 17.49 -24.37
CA GLY A 216 -0.43 17.73 -23.13
C GLY A 216 -0.75 16.47 -22.32
N THR A 217 -0.58 15.27 -22.91
CA THR A 217 -0.95 14.00 -22.25
C THR A 217 0.28 13.20 -21.81
N TYR A 218 1.35 13.19 -22.62
CA TYR A 218 2.53 12.39 -22.32
C TYR A 218 3.30 12.91 -21.10
N ALA A 219 3.65 14.20 -21.09
CA ALA A 219 4.39 14.81 -19.98
C ALA A 219 3.61 14.75 -18.66
N THR A 220 2.30 14.97 -18.70
CA THR A 220 1.41 14.88 -17.53
C THR A 220 1.25 13.45 -17.04
N SER A 221 1.24 12.43 -17.92
CA SER A 221 1.20 11.02 -17.52
C SER A 221 2.49 10.54 -16.86
N VAL A 222 3.65 10.96 -17.36
CA VAL A 222 4.95 10.70 -16.69
C VAL A 222 5.02 11.49 -15.37
N GLY A 223 4.60 12.76 -15.38
CA GLY A 223 4.50 13.61 -14.19
C GLY A 223 3.62 13.00 -13.10
N LEU A 224 2.49 12.39 -13.47
CA LEU A 224 1.64 11.65 -12.53
C LEU A 224 2.35 10.45 -11.91
N SER A 225 3.12 9.72 -12.71
CA SER A 225 3.90 8.56 -12.23
C SER A 225 4.96 9.01 -11.23
N ILE A 226 5.63 10.12 -11.52
CA ILE A 226 6.57 10.79 -10.60
C ILE A 226 5.86 11.19 -9.30
N VAL A 227 4.72 11.87 -9.39
CA VAL A 227 3.94 12.31 -8.22
C VAL A 227 3.52 11.13 -7.34
N GLY A 228 3.07 10.02 -7.94
CA GLY A 228 2.75 8.80 -7.18
C GLY A 228 3.91 8.35 -6.31
N VAL A 229 5.08 8.14 -6.91
CA VAL A 229 6.28 7.70 -6.18
C VAL A 229 6.70 8.71 -5.11
N LEU A 230 6.68 10.01 -5.44
CA LEU A 230 7.08 11.07 -4.52
C LEU A 230 6.18 11.21 -3.30
N TYR A 231 4.87 10.93 -3.41
CA TYR A 231 4.01 10.88 -2.22
C TYR A 231 4.48 9.81 -1.23
N THR A 232 4.95 8.66 -1.73
CA THR A 232 5.41 7.54 -0.89
C THR A 232 6.70 7.91 -0.16
N TYR A 233 7.60 8.62 -0.83
CA TYR A 233 8.89 9.05 -0.27
C TYR A 233 8.91 10.55 0.08
N HIS A 234 7.76 11.14 0.36
CA HIS A 234 7.63 12.58 0.61
C HIS A 234 8.51 13.01 1.77
N CYS A 235 8.55 12.24 2.87
CA CYS A 235 9.40 12.54 4.02
C CYS A 235 10.90 12.51 3.68
N CYS A 236 11.33 11.62 2.76
CA CYS A 236 12.72 11.56 2.30
C CYS A 236 13.08 12.78 1.45
N LEU A 237 12.16 13.23 0.58
CA LEU A 237 12.32 14.43 -0.24
C LEU A 237 12.53 15.68 0.63
N LEU A 238 11.74 15.83 1.70
CA LEU A 238 11.79 17.00 2.59
C LEU A 238 13.14 17.18 3.32
N VAL A 239 13.98 16.16 3.37
CA VAL A 239 15.34 16.25 3.94
C VAL A 239 16.22 17.20 3.10
N SER A 240 15.97 17.30 1.79
CA SER A 240 16.72 18.17 0.88
C SER A 240 15.83 19.27 0.31
N GLN A 241 16.09 20.50 0.78
CA GLN A 241 15.38 21.69 0.30
C GLN A 241 15.61 21.93 -1.20
N GLU A 242 16.82 21.70 -1.70
CA GLU A 242 17.17 21.88 -3.11
C GLU A 242 16.39 20.92 -4.01
N GLN A 243 16.34 19.64 -3.65
CA GLN A 243 15.58 18.63 -4.39
C GLN A 243 14.08 18.93 -4.36
N THR A 244 13.55 19.34 -3.20
CA THR A 244 12.15 19.73 -3.05
C THR A 244 11.79 20.90 -3.98
N LEU A 245 12.62 21.94 -4.03
CA LEU A 245 12.42 23.09 -4.92
C LEU A 245 12.53 22.69 -6.40
N ALA A 246 13.48 21.83 -6.77
CA ALA A 246 13.64 21.36 -8.14
C ALA A 246 12.41 20.58 -8.63
N ILE A 247 11.84 19.72 -7.79
CA ILE A 247 10.62 18.98 -8.07
C ILE A 247 9.42 19.91 -8.19
N PHE A 248 9.25 20.83 -7.23
CA PHE A 248 8.17 21.80 -7.24
C PHE A 248 8.18 22.64 -8.53
N ASP A 249 9.36 23.14 -8.92
CA ASP A 249 9.53 23.92 -10.14
C ASP A 249 9.29 23.10 -11.41
N GLY A 250 9.77 21.85 -11.46
CA GLY A 250 9.57 20.95 -12.60
C GLY A 250 8.09 20.63 -12.81
N LEU A 251 7.38 20.22 -11.75
CA LEU A 251 5.95 19.93 -11.80
C LEU A 251 5.13 21.17 -12.15
N SER A 252 5.46 22.34 -11.57
CA SER A 252 4.78 23.61 -11.86
C SER A 252 4.90 24.01 -13.34
N LYS A 253 6.04 23.71 -13.99
CA LYS A 253 6.22 23.96 -15.43
C LYS A 253 5.35 23.05 -16.30
N ILE A 254 5.22 21.78 -15.93
CA ILE A 254 4.39 20.80 -16.67
C ILE A 254 2.91 21.20 -16.68
N VAL A 255 2.40 21.81 -15.61
CA VAL A 255 0.98 22.20 -15.47
C VAL A 255 0.72 23.68 -15.76
N LYS A 256 1.71 24.41 -16.29
CA LYS A 256 1.64 25.87 -16.46
C LYS A 256 0.55 26.33 -17.44
N HIS A 257 0.18 25.50 -18.40
CA HIS A 257 -0.84 25.81 -19.41
C HIS A 257 -2.28 25.82 -18.87
N ILE A 258 -2.51 25.38 -17.63
CA ILE A 258 -3.83 25.33 -17.02
C ILE A 258 -4.25 26.74 -16.60
N ASN A 259 -5.01 27.39 -17.48
CA ASN A 259 -5.59 28.71 -17.27
C ASN A 259 -7.08 28.65 -16.89
N THR A 260 -7.76 27.53 -17.14
CA THR A 260 -9.19 27.33 -16.85
C THR A 260 -9.47 25.92 -16.31
N PRO A 261 -10.36 25.78 -15.31
CA PRO A 261 -10.64 24.48 -14.67
C PRO A 261 -11.26 23.44 -15.62
N GLU A 262 -12.01 23.86 -16.64
CA GLU A 262 -12.70 22.97 -17.62
C GLU A 262 -11.74 22.14 -18.49
N CYS A 263 -10.47 22.52 -18.57
CA CYS A 263 -9.45 21.86 -19.40
C CYS A 263 -8.56 20.89 -18.61
N THR A 264 -8.81 20.71 -17.31
CA THR A 264 -7.92 19.93 -16.43
C THR A 264 -8.17 18.42 -16.60
N THR A 265 -7.12 17.67 -16.93
CA THR A 265 -7.11 16.21 -16.96
C THR A 265 -7.00 15.63 -15.55
N SER A 266 -7.34 14.35 -15.40
CA SER A 266 -7.20 13.66 -14.12
C SER A 266 -5.74 13.61 -13.64
N ALA A 267 -4.77 13.53 -14.57
CA ALA A 267 -3.35 13.51 -14.23
C ALA A 267 -2.91 14.86 -13.66
N GLU A 268 -3.27 15.95 -14.33
CA GLU A 268 -2.99 17.32 -13.89
C GLU A 268 -3.62 17.63 -12.53
N ARG A 269 -4.87 17.19 -12.28
CA ARG A 269 -5.50 17.34 -10.96
C ARG A 269 -4.66 16.73 -9.85
N CYS A 270 -4.10 15.53 -10.07
CA CYS A 270 -3.25 14.87 -9.07
C CYS A 270 -1.92 15.59 -8.87
N ILE A 271 -1.31 16.11 -9.95
CA ILE A 271 -0.09 16.92 -9.87
C ILE A 271 -0.34 18.22 -9.10
N LEU A 272 -1.41 18.93 -9.41
CA LEU A 272 -1.80 20.15 -8.72
C LEU A 272 -2.11 19.90 -7.23
N SER A 273 -2.76 18.76 -6.91
CA SER A 273 -3.00 18.36 -5.52
C SER A 273 -1.69 18.14 -4.78
N TYR A 274 -0.68 17.51 -5.40
CA TYR A 274 0.63 17.34 -4.77
C TYR A 274 1.39 18.65 -4.60
N LEU A 275 1.32 19.55 -5.58
CA LEU A 275 1.87 20.90 -5.47
C LEU A 275 1.22 21.68 -4.31
N TYR A 276 -0.10 21.53 -4.12
CA TYR A 276 -0.81 22.10 -2.98
C TYR A 276 -0.30 21.53 -1.65
N ASP A 277 -0.26 20.19 -1.53
CA ASP A 277 0.21 19.50 -0.32
C ASP A 277 1.66 19.92 0.02
N MET A 278 2.56 19.99 -0.97
CA MET A 278 3.94 20.47 -0.77
C MET A 278 3.98 21.93 -0.29
N ASN A 279 3.17 22.81 -0.85
CA ASN A 279 3.09 24.22 -0.45
C ASN A 279 2.53 24.38 0.98
N SER A 280 1.59 23.53 1.39
CA SER A 280 1.07 23.50 2.75
C SER A 280 2.08 22.98 3.78
N CYS A 281 2.94 22.04 3.40
CA CYS A 281 3.95 21.47 4.29
C CYS A 281 5.28 22.24 4.33
N CYS A 282 5.61 23.01 3.29
CA CYS A 282 6.93 23.65 3.13
C CYS A 282 6.82 25.18 3.08
N SER A 283 7.17 25.85 4.17
CA SER A 283 7.13 27.34 4.25
C SER A 283 8.09 28.06 3.28
N TYR A 284 9.13 27.38 2.82
CA TYR A 284 10.11 27.91 1.86
C TYR A 284 9.67 27.78 0.40
N VAL A 285 8.63 26.98 0.12
CA VAL A 285 8.02 26.89 -1.20
C VAL A 285 7.06 28.06 -1.33
N LYS A 286 7.32 28.97 -2.28
CA LYS A 286 6.41 30.09 -2.56
C LYS A 286 5.51 29.72 -3.73
N PRO A 287 4.17 29.81 -3.60
CA PRO A 287 3.28 29.52 -4.72
C PRO A 287 3.50 30.58 -5.80
N ARG A 288 3.97 30.16 -6.98
CA ARG A 288 4.12 31.07 -8.13
C ARG A 288 2.76 31.50 -8.69
N HIS A 289 1.72 30.67 -8.55
CA HIS A 289 0.35 30.92 -9.03
C HIS A 289 -0.70 30.39 -8.04
N PRO A 290 -1.07 31.16 -6.99
CA PRO A 290 -2.02 30.70 -5.97
C PRO A 290 -3.43 30.41 -6.54
N GLU A 291 -3.79 31.03 -7.67
CA GLU A 291 -5.12 30.86 -8.28
C GLU A 291 -5.37 29.46 -8.86
N GLN A 292 -4.30 28.73 -9.22
CA GLN A 292 -4.39 27.35 -9.74
C GLN A 292 -4.89 26.34 -8.68
N PHE A 293 -4.89 26.72 -7.40
CA PHE A 293 -5.24 25.83 -6.29
C PHE A 293 -6.66 26.02 -5.74
N LEU A 294 -7.37 27.09 -6.13
CA LEU A 294 -8.65 27.50 -5.52
C LEU A 294 -9.80 26.48 -5.70
N ASN A 295 -9.68 25.52 -6.63
CA ASN A 295 -10.75 24.58 -6.99
C ASN A 295 -10.38 23.08 -6.84
N LEU A 296 -9.27 22.73 -6.20
CA LEU A 296 -8.76 21.34 -6.18
C LEU A 296 -9.50 20.40 -5.23
N HIS A 297 -10.15 20.96 -4.20
CA HIS A 297 -10.90 20.20 -3.22
C HIS A 297 -12.32 20.75 -3.15
N PRO A 298 -13.31 20.08 -3.76
CA PRO A 298 -14.69 20.36 -3.42
C PRO A 298 -14.83 20.02 -1.92
N LYS A 299 -14.95 21.04 -1.06
CA LYS A 299 -15.37 20.81 0.31
C LYS A 299 -16.71 20.09 0.22
N ALA A 300 -16.77 18.85 0.70
CA ALA A 300 -18.01 18.11 0.84
C ALA A 300 -18.91 18.89 1.82
N LYS A 301 -19.65 19.87 1.30
CA LYS A 301 -20.76 20.45 2.05
C LYS A 301 -21.73 19.31 2.25
N SER A 302 -22.15 19.09 3.50
CA SER A 302 -23.19 18.14 3.87
C SER A 302 -24.26 18.14 2.79
N VAL A 303 -24.21 17.13 1.92
CA VAL A 303 -25.08 17.08 0.76
C VAL A 303 -26.47 16.87 1.35
N VAL A 304 -27.26 17.95 1.39
CA VAL A 304 -28.71 17.81 1.34
C VAL A 304 -28.93 17.18 -0.02
N MET A 305 -28.97 15.85 -0.04
CA MET A 305 -29.22 15.05 -1.23
C MET A 305 -30.52 15.58 -1.79
N GLY A 306 -30.43 16.33 -2.89
CA GLY A 306 -31.62 16.85 -3.56
C GLY A 306 -32.49 15.64 -3.88
N MET A 307 -33.62 15.53 -3.19
CA MET A 307 -34.68 14.54 -3.43
C MET A 307 -35.33 14.82 -4.79
N VAL A 308 -34.56 14.73 -5.87
CA VAL A 308 -35.07 14.82 -7.23
C VAL A 308 -34.85 13.47 -7.85
N SER A 309 -35.91 12.66 -7.81
CA SER A 309 -36.07 11.42 -8.56
C SER A 309 -35.85 11.72 -10.04
N SER A 310 -34.59 11.67 -10.48
CA SER A 310 -34.22 11.86 -11.87
C SER A 310 -34.34 10.51 -12.55
N SER A 311 -35.01 10.44 -13.69
CA SER A 311 -35.13 9.18 -14.43
C SER A 311 -33.79 8.82 -15.06
N TRP A 312 -33.36 7.57 -14.88
CA TRP A 312 -32.13 7.08 -15.51
C TRP A 312 -32.30 6.95 -17.03
N ASN A 313 -31.52 7.72 -17.78
CA ASN A 313 -31.41 7.59 -19.23
C ASN A 313 -30.15 6.82 -19.62
N THR A 314 -30.33 5.58 -20.09
CA THR A 314 -29.26 4.66 -20.47
C THR A 314 -28.54 5.02 -21.77
N LYS A 315 -29.01 6.02 -22.53
CA LYS A 315 -28.41 6.40 -23.81
C LYS A 315 -27.27 7.41 -23.69
N ILE A 316 -27.10 8.02 -22.52
CA ILE A 316 -26.11 9.07 -22.31
C ILE A 316 -24.71 8.45 -22.27
N MET A 317 -23.81 8.98 -23.11
CA MET A 317 -22.37 8.62 -23.14
C MET A 317 -22.07 7.13 -23.39
N LEU A 318 -23.02 6.37 -23.95
CA LEU A 318 -22.84 4.94 -24.28
C LEU A 318 -21.59 4.67 -25.13
N ASP A 319 -21.27 5.56 -26.06
CA ASP A 319 -20.11 5.42 -26.94
C ASP A 319 -18.80 5.40 -26.13
N TYR A 320 -18.70 6.25 -25.10
CA TYR A 320 -17.55 6.30 -24.19
C TYR A 320 -17.53 5.13 -23.21
N LEU A 321 -18.68 4.60 -22.79
CA LEU A 321 -18.73 3.39 -21.95
C LEU A 321 -18.41 2.10 -22.73
N SER A 322 -18.62 2.15 -24.04
CA SER A 322 -18.26 1.07 -24.98
C SER A 322 -16.76 1.09 -25.30
N ASP A 323 -16.18 2.26 -25.55
CA ASP A 323 -14.72 2.45 -25.66
C ASP A 323 -14.23 3.57 -24.70
N PRO A 324 -13.79 3.20 -23.47
CA PRO A 324 -13.36 4.18 -22.46
C PRO A 324 -12.09 4.96 -22.80
N ARG A 325 -11.41 4.62 -23.91
CA ARG A 325 -10.20 5.32 -24.36
C ARG A 325 -10.52 6.56 -25.21
N LEU A 326 -11.78 6.73 -25.60
CA LEU A 326 -12.23 7.90 -26.35
C LEU A 326 -12.17 9.16 -25.47
N LYS A 327 -11.66 10.26 -26.02
CA LYS A 327 -11.63 11.54 -25.32
C LYS A 327 -13.05 12.14 -25.30
N PRO A 328 -13.62 12.47 -24.12
CA PRO A 328 -14.95 13.07 -24.04
C PRO A 328 -15.01 14.44 -24.71
N ASP A 329 -16.09 14.69 -25.45
CA ASP A 329 -16.30 15.97 -26.13
C ASP A 329 -16.63 17.08 -25.12
N LEU A 330 -16.05 18.27 -25.34
CA LEU A 330 -16.23 19.42 -24.44
C LEU A 330 -17.69 19.85 -24.29
N GLN A 331 -18.52 19.67 -25.33
CA GLN A 331 -19.95 19.98 -25.27
C GLN A 331 -20.71 19.08 -24.27
N ILE A 332 -20.36 17.78 -24.23
CA ILE A 332 -20.97 16.82 -23.31
C ILE A 332 -20.57 17.16 -21.87
N ILE A 333 -19.31 17.55 -21.66
CA ILE A 333 -18.81 18.00 -20.36
C ILE A 333 -19.57 19.26 -19.87
N LYS A 334 -19.86 20.21 -20.76
CA LYS A 334 -20.67 21.39 -20.41
C LYS A 334 -22.09 20.99 -19.99
N GLN A 335 -22.73 20.12 -20.76
CA GLN A 335 -24.07 19.60 -20.41
C GLN A 335 -24.08 18.88 -19.06
N LEU A 336 -23.05 18.08 -18.74
CA LEU A 336 -22.91 17.42 -17.42
C LEU A 336 -22.76 18.44 -16.28
N ASN A 337 -22.05 19.55 -16.49
CA ASN A 337 -21.91 20.59 -15.47
C ASN A 337 -23.23 21.33 -15.22
N GLU A 338 -24.02 21.58 -16.27
CA GLU A 338 -25.27 22.32 -16.18
C GLU A 338 -26.45 21.46 -15.67
N GLN A 339 -26.48 20.17 -15.99
CA GLN A 339 -27.67 19.33 -15.79
C GLN A 339 -27.44 18.21 -14.75
N PRO A 340 -28.03 18.29 -13.55
CA PRO A 340 -27.93 17.25 -12.52
C PRO A 340 -28.44 15.87 -12.97
N GLN A 341 -29.49 15.84 -13.80
CA GLN A 341 -30.10 14.60 -14.31
C GLN A 341 -29.13 13.78 -15.19
N LEU A 342 -28.29 14.47 -15.97
CA LEU A 342 -27.27 13.83 -16.79
C LEU A 342 -26.15 13.25 -15.93
N ARG A 343 -25.76 13.94 -14.86
CA ARG A 343 -24.77 13.43 -13.88
C ARG A 343 -25.26 12.17 -13.21
N TYR A 344 -26.50 12.18 -12.72
CA TYR A 344 -27.15 11.00 -12.14
C TYR A 344 -27.15 9.82 -13.12
N SER A 345 -27.62 10.03 -14.36
CA SER A 345 -27.68 8.98 -15.38
C SER A 345 -26.30 8.45 -15.77
N PHE A 346 -25.29 9.31 -15.85
CA PHE A 346 -23.91 8.92 -16.13
C PHE A 346 -23.35 8.02 -15.02
N VAL A 347 -23.50 8.41 -13.75
CA VAL A 347 -23.02 7.62 -12.60
C VAL A 347 -23.72 6.26 -12.53
N CYS A 348 -25.05 6.21 -12.71
CA CYS A 348 -25.80 4.95 -12.79
C CYS A 348 -25.28 4.03 -13.90
N SER A 349 -25.05 4.59 -15.09
CA SER A 349 -24.58 3.82 -16.25
C SER A 349 -23.18 3.27 -16.05
N VAL A 350 -22.26 4.06 -15.49
CA VAL A 350 -20.90 3.60 -15.16
C VAL A 350 -20.93 2.49 -14.13
N LEU A 351 -21.66 2.66 -13.01
CA LEU A 351 -21.72 1.64 -11.96
C LEU A 351 -22.38 0.34 -12.44
N HIS A 352 -23.39 0.44 -13.30
CA HIS A 352 -23.95 -0.74 -13.96
C HIS A 352 -22.91 -1.45 -14.85
N CYS A 353 -22.14 -0.71 -15.66
CA CYS A 353 -21.05 -1.29 -16.47
C CYS A 353 -19.92 -1.90 -15.62
N VAL A 354 -19.58 -1.27 -14.48
CA VAL A 354 -18.56 -1.76 -13.54
C VAL A 354 -18.98 -3.09 -12.92
N THR A 355 -20.21 -3.18 -12.44
CA THR A 355 -20.75 -4.41 -11.83
C THR A 355 -20.98 -5.53 -12.84
N ALA A 356 -21.20 -5.19 -14.11
CA ALA A 356 -21.28 -6.16 -15.21
C ALA A 356 -19.92 -6.51 -15.85
N CYS A 357 -18.81 -5.92 -15.36
CA CYS A 357 -17.51 -6.03 -16.02
C CYS A 357 -16.89 -7.41 -15.80
N ARG A 358 -16.37 -8.01 -16.88
CA ARG A 358 -15.69 -9.32 -16.83
C ARG A 358 -14.17 -9.22 -17.00
N ASP A 359 -13.69 -8.08 -17.48
CA ASP A 359 -12.29 -7.84 -17.84
C ASP A 359 -11.66 -6.78 -16.93
N SER A 360 -10.52 -7.12 -16.32
CA SER A 360 -9.75 -6.23 -15.45
C SER A 360 -9.28 -4.98 -16.18
N ASP A 361 -8.87 -5.12 -17.45
CA ASP A 361 -8.36 -4.00 -18.22
C ASP A 361 -9.47 -2.99 -18.45
N ARG A 362 -10.64 -3.46 -18.96
CA ARG A 362 -11.82 -2.61 -19.11
C ARG A 362 -12.27 -1.94 -17.81
N LEU A 363 -12.22 -2.63 -16.67
CA LEU A 363 -12.55 -2.04 -15.36
C LEU A 363 -11.61 -0.87 -14.99
N ASN A 364 -10.31 -1.04 -15.21
CA ASN A 364 -9.34 0.03 -14.97
C ASN A 364 -9.57 1.21 -15.94
N GLU A 365 -9.81 0.95 -17.22
CA GLU A 365 -10.09 2.02 -18.21
C GLU A 365 -11.38 2.80 -17.89
N LEU A 366 -12.46 2.12 -17.47
CA LEU A 366 -13.69 2.77 -16.99
C LEU A 366 -13.44 3.65 -15.77
N SER A 367 -12.56 3.22 -14.86
CA SER A 367 -12.18 3.98 -13.68
C SER A 367 -11.39 5.24 -14.04
N ILE A 368 -10.46 5.14 -15.00
CA ILE A 368 -9.68 6.29 -15.50
C ILE A 368 -10.58 7.26 -16.26
N LEU A 369 -11.48 6.79 -17.13
CA LEU A 369 -12.48 7.63 -17.80
C LEU A 369 -13.33 8.39 -16.79
N SER A 370 -13.81 7.70 -15.75
CA SER A 370 -14.60 8.33 -14.68
C SER A 370 -13.80 9.41 -13.96
N ALA A 371 -12.51 9.17 -13.71
CA ALA A 371 -11.63 10.16 -13.10
C ALA A 371 -11.38 11.38 -14.00
N GLU A 372 -11.23 11.15 -15.31
CA GLU A 372 -11.02 12.18 -16.35
C GLU A 372 -12.26 13.05 -16.58
N ILE A 373 -13.46 12.48 -16.52
CA ILE A 373 -14.70 13.27 -16.59
C ILE A 373 -14.89 14.04 -15.29
N THR A 374 -14.58 13.43 -14.14
CA THR A 374 -14.68 14.10 -12.83
C THR A 374 -13.72 15.28 -12.70
N SER A 375 -12.55 15.27 -13.36
CA SER A 375 -11.64 16.43 -13.32
C SER A 375 -12.20 17.65 -14.06
N LYS A 376 -13.11 17.43 -15.02
CA LYS A 376 -13.78 18.48 -15.80
C LYS A 376 -15.19 18.81 -15.28
N CYS A 377 -15.75 17.95 -14.43
CA CYS A 377 -17.05 18.15 -13.77
C CYS A 377 -16.95 17.76 -12.29
N TYR A 378 -16.55 18.69 -11.43
CA TYR A 378 -16.33 18.45 -10.00
C TYR A 378 -17.59 18.05 -9.22
N HIS A 379 -18.79 18.41 -9.73
CA HIS A 379 -20.05 18.00 -9.13
C HIS A 379 -20.23 16.48 -9.07
N LEU A 380 -19.57 15.73 -9.96
CA LEU A 380 -19.60 14.27 -9.97
C LEU A 380 -19.02 13.66 -8.69
N SER A 381 -18.11 14.34 -7.98
CA SER A 381 -17.58 13.89 -6.69
C SER A 381 -18.68 13.54 -5.69
N ASN A 382 -19.71 14.38 -5.60
CA ASN A 382 -20.84 14.16 -4.69
C ASN A 382 -21.78 13.05 -5.21
N GLU A 383 -21.97 12.96 -6.53
CA GLU A 383 -22.80 11.93 -7.16
C GLU A 383 -22.18 10.53 -6.97
N TRP A 384 -20.85 10.39 -7.09
CA TRP A 384 -20.14 9.15 -6.80
C TRP A 384 -20.33 8.71 -5.35
N LEU A 385 -20.14 9.62 -4.39
CA LEU A 385 -20.36 9.36 -2.97
C LEU A 385 -21.83 8.99 -2.70
N GLY A 386 -22.77 9.67 -3.35
CA GLY A 386 -24.20 9.39 -3.21
C GLY A 386 -24.61 8.02 -3.74
N ALA A 387 -24.11 7.64 -4.92
CA ALA A 387 -24.39 6.33 -5.50
C ALA A 387 -23.73 5.19 -4.70
N LEU A 388 -22.49 5.39 -4.23
CA LEU A 388 -21.82 4.43 -3.34
C LEU A 388 -22.55 4.30 -2.00
N LYS A 389 -23.06 5.41 -1.44
CA LYS A 389 -23.94 5.41 -0.26
C LYS A 389 -25.20 4.60 -0.49
N ALA A 390 -25.87 4.78 -1.63
CA ALA A 390 -27.07 4.01 -1.96
C ALA A 390 -26.77 2.50 -2.02
N LEU A 391 -25.66 2.08 -2.65
CA LEU A 391 -25.25 0.67 -2.70
C LEU A 391 -24.88 0.11 -1.31
N CYS A 392 -24.17 0.89 -0.50
CA CYS A 392 -23.74 0.47 0.85
C CYS A 392 -24.87 0.53 1.89
N CYS A 393 -25.89 1.36 1.68
CA CYS A 393 -27.09 1.49 2.49
C CYS A 393 -28.31 1.03 1.71
N SER A 394 -28.22 -0.13 1.04
CA SER A 394 -29.24 -0.62 0.10
C SER A 394 -30.64 -0.78 0.69
N SER A 395 -30.74 -0.95 2.01
CA SER A 395 -32.01 -1.01 2.76
C SER A 395 -32.69 0.35 2.95
N ASN A 396 -31.97 1.45 2.80
CA ASN A 396 -32.49 2.79 3.02
C ASN A 396 -32.88 3.45 1.71
N HIS A 397 -34.17 3.33 1.35
CA HIS A 397 -34.74 3.91 0.13
C HIS A 397 -34.67 5.46 0.08
N ASN A 398 -34.35 6.13 1.18
CA ASN A 398 -34.16 7.59 1.21
C ASN A 398 -32.77 8.02 0.70
N CYS A 399 -31.86 7.08 0.38
CA CYS A 399 -30.52 7.39 -0.14
C CYS A 399 -30.51 7.81 -1.62
N GLY A 400 -31.63 7.70 -2.33
CA GLY A 400 -31.70 7.95 -3.78
C GLY A 400 -31.18 6.78 -4.62
N PHE A 401 -30.98 7.00 -5.92
CA PHE A 401 -30.43 6.00 -6.85
C PHE A 401 -31.24 4.69 -6.95
N LEU A 402 -32.58 4.78 -6.84
CA LEU A 402 -33.46 3.61 -6.86
C LEU A 402 -33.29 2.80 -8.15
N ASP A 403 -33.13 3.46 -9.31
CA ASP A 403 -32.96 2.76 -10.58
C ASP A 403 -31.69 1.88 -10.57
N LEU A 404 -30.60 2.36 -9.96
CA LEU A 404 -29.37 1.58 -9.81
C LEU A 404 -29.57 0.37 -8.89
N LEU A 405 -30.26 0.57 -7.76
CA LEU A 405 -30.57 -0.51 -6.80
C LEU A 405 -31.48 -1.60 -7.41
N THR A 406 -32.31 -1.27 -8.39
CA THR A 406 -33.11 -2.29 -9.11
C THR A 406 -32.27 -3.15 -10.07
N GLN A 407 -31.14 -2.64 -10.56
CA GLN A 407 -30.29 -3.37 -11.51
C GLN A 407 -29.10 -4.09 -10.85
N VAL A 408 -28.62 -3.58 -9.71
CA VAL A 408 -27.42 -4.08 -9.04
C VAL A 408 -27.82 -4.88 -7.80
N ASN A 409 -27.57 -6.19 -7.83
CA ASN A 409 -27.79 -7.04 -6.67
C ASN A 409 -26.58 -7.00 -5.72
N VAL A 410 -26.67 -6.22 -4.64
CA VAL A 410 -25.61 -6.06 -3.63
C VAL A 410 -25.28 -7.38 -2.89
N ASN A 411 -26.21 -8.35 -2.88
CA ASN A 411 -25.96 -9.67 -2.30
C ASN A 411 -24.96 -10.51 -3.10
N ASP A 412 -24.74 -10.19 -4.38
CA ASP A 412 -23.76 -10.86 -5.20
C ASP A 412 -22.34 -10.44 -4.77
N VAL A 413 -21.59 -11.33 -4.14
CA VAL A 413 -20.23 -11.02 -3.68
C VAL A 413 -19.25 -10.83 -4.85
N SER A 414 -19.59 -11.32 -6.05
CA SER A 414 -18.69 -11.23 -7.22
C SER A 414 -18.48 -9.78 -7.69
N ILE A 415 -19.46 -8.90 -7.50
CA ILE A 415 -19.35 -7.49 -7.89
C ILE A 415 -18.56 -6.65 -6.87
N HIS A 416 -18.34 -7.18 -5.65
CA HIS A 416 -17.69 -6.43 -4.57
C HIS A 416 -16.24 -6.10 -4.92
N ASP A 417 -15.53 -7.01 -5.60
CA ASP A 417 -14.17 -6.75 -6.09
C ASP A 417 -14.14 -5.69 -7.20
N HIS A 418 -15.13 -5.67 -8.11
CA HIS A 418 -15.22 -4.65 -9.16
C HIS A 418 -15.41 -3.27 -8.56
N LEU A 419 -16.38 -3.13 -7.66
CA LEU A 419 -16.67 -1.89 -6.95
C LEU A 419 -15.49 -1.46 -6.08
N ALA A 420 -14.77 -2.39 -5.46
CA ALA A 420 -13.60 -2.07 -4.65
C ALA A 420 -12.44 -1.52 -5.48
N VAL A 421 -12.12 -2.12 -6.64
CA VAL A 421 -11.11 -1.59 -7.56
C VAL A 421 -11.52 -0.21 -8.08
N PHE A 422 -12.75 -0.08 -8.56
CA PHE A 422 -13.27 1.18 -9.09
C PHE A 422 -13.19 2.30 -8.05
N THR A 423 -13.71 2.06 -6.84
CA THR A 423 -13.68 3.02 -5.72
C THR A 423 -12.24 3.37 -5.35
N SER A 424 -11.34 2.38 -5.32
CA SER A 424 -9.92 2.61 -5.02
C SER A 424 -9.24 3.54 -6.03
N ILE A 425 -9.52 3.36 -7.33
CA ILE A 425 -8.95 4.22 -8.38
C ILE A 425 -9.55 5.63 -8.31
N LEU A 426 -10.85 5.77 -8.04
CA LEU A 426 -11.47 7.09 -7.87
C LEU A 426 -10.86 7.85 -6.68
N VAL A 427 -10.64 7.17 -5.56
CA VAL A 427 -9.95 7.74 -4.37
C VAL A 427 -8.51 8.11 -4.72
N ALA A 428 -7.75 7.22 -5.36
CA ALA A 428 -6.37 7.45 -5.78
C ALA A 428 -6.25 8.68 -6.70
N ARG A 429 -7.17 8.83 -7.66
CA ARG A 429 -7.23 9.94 -8.61
C ARG A 429 -7.84 11.22 -8.05
N ARG A 430 -8.08 11.28 -6.73
CA ARG A 430 -8.68 12.42 -6.02
C ARG A 430 -10.03 12.84 -6.60
N CYS A 431 -10.86 11.88 -7.02
CA CYS A 431 -12.24 12.14 -7.43
C CYS A 431 -13.12 12.52 -6.23
N PHE A 432 -12.84 11.94 -5.07
CA PHE A 432 -13.34 12.33 -3.75
C PHE A 432 -12.30 11.88 -2.71
N LEU A 433 -12.36 12.43 -1.51
CA LEU A 433 -11.41 12.09 -0.45
C LEU A 433 -11.80 10.79 0.25
N LEU A 434 -10.80 10.00 0.65
CA LEU A 434 -11.02 8.78 1.44
C LEU A 434 -11.75 9.08 2.76
N GLN A 435 -11.43 10.22 3.38
CA GLN A 435 -12.11 10.68 4.59
C GLN A 435 -13.60 11.00 4.35
N ASP A 436 -13.94 11.66 3.24
CA ASP A 436 -15.34 11.93 2.90
C ASP A 436 -16.12 10.65 2.65
N PHE A 437 -15.51 9.68 1.95
CA PHE A 437 -16.07 8.35 1.78
C PHE A 437 -16.34 7.66 3.12
N VAL A 438 -15.38 7.73 4.05
CA VAL A 438 -15.55 7.16 5.40
C VAL A 438 -16.74 7.80 6.12
N VAL A 439 -16.78 9.13 6.17
CA VAL A 439 -17.81 9.85 6.95
C VAL A 439 -19.19 9.75 6.30
N MET A 440 -19.29 9.82 4.98
CA MET A 440 -20.57 9.91 4.27
C MET A 440 -21.17 8.56 3.85
N VAL A 441 -20.33 7.53 3.65
CA VAL A 441 -20.74 6.22 3.12
C VAL A 441 -20.55 5.13 4.16
N VAL A 442 -19.32 4.99 4.66
CA VAL A 442 -18.92 3.85 5.50
C VAL A 442 -19.63 3.88 6.85
N LEU A 443 -19.49 4.96 7.62
CA LEU A 443 -20.04 5.04 8.97
C LEU A 443 -21.58 4.88 8.96
N PRO A 444 -22.35 5.58 8.09
CA PRO A 444 -23.79 5.38 8.00
C PRO A 444 -24.20 3.95 7.65
N SER A 445 -23.46 3.27 6.76
CA SER A 445 -23.74 1.89 6.36
C SER A 445 -23.52 0.89 7.50
N ILE A 446 -22.40 1.01 8.22
CA ILE A 446 -22.11 0.12 9.35
C ILE A 446 -23.10 0.36 10.49
N ILE A 447 -23.37 1.62 10.83
CA ILE A 447 -24.33 1.98 11.90
C ILE A 447 -25.72 1.44 11.58
N ALA A 448 -26.17 1.48 10.32
CA ALA A 448 -27.47 0.94 9.91
C ALA A 448 -27.59 -0.59 10.06
N ALA A 449 -26.47 -1.32 10.06
CA ALA A 449 -26.42 -2.76 10.30
C ALA A 449 -26.12 -3.14 11.75
N CYS A 450 -25.68 -2.19 12.60
CA CYS A 450 -25.38 -2.43 14.00
C CYS A 450 -26.67 -2.66 14.83
N PRO A 451 -26.76 -3.73 15.64
CA PRO A 451 -27.94 -4.01 16.46
C PRO A 451 -28.23 -2.96 17.54
N THR A 452 -27.19 -2.31 18.08
CA THR A 452 -27.30 -1.24 19.09
C THR A 452 -27.95 0.04 18.56
N GLY A 453 -28.03 0.23 17.24
CA GLY A 453 -28.66 1.36 16.56
C GLY A 453 -30.04 1.07 15.96
N GLY A 454 -30.66 -0.08 16.28
CA GLY A 454 -31.92 -0.51 15.65
C GLY A 454 -31.73 -1.21 14.30
N GLY A 455 -30.59 -1.89 14.10
CA GLY A 455 -30.20 -2.49 12.83
C GLY A 455 -31.23 -3.47 12.24
N HIS A 456 -31.53 -3.28 10.95
CA HIS A 456 -32.44 -4.14 10.20
C HIS A 456 -31.67 -5.25 9.47
N PRO A 457 -32.16 -6.50 9.44
CA PRO A 457 -31.51 -7.60 8.68
C PRO A 457 -31.27 -7.27 7.20
N GLU A 458 -32.10 -6.40 6.62
CA GLU A 458 -31.99 -5.92 5.23
C GLU A 458 -30.76 -5.05 4.98
N ALA A 459 -30.12 -4.50 6.03
CA ALA A 459 -28.90 -3.68 5.92
C ALA A 459 -27.61 -4.53 5.84
N ILE A 460 -27.69 -5.83 6.13
CA ILE A 460 -26.53 -6.74 6.16
C ILE A 460 -25.76 -6.78 4.83
N PRO A 461 -26.40 -6.88 3.64
CA PRO A 461 -25.68 -6.95 2.36
C PRO A 461 -24.87 -5.69 2.08
N GLY A 462 -25.47 -4.52 2.35
CA GLY A 462 -24.82 -3.22 2.21
C GLY A 462 -23.61 -3.07 3.13
N ALA A 463 -23.75 -3.45 4.40
CA ALA A 463 -22.64 -3.44 5.36
C ALA A 463 -21.52 -4.42 4.98
N ARG A 464 -21.85 -5.58 4.40
CA ARG A 464 -20.86 -6.52 3.86
C ARG A 464 -20.05 -5.90 2.72
N LEU A 465 -20.73 -5.25 1.77
CA LEU A 465 -20.07 -4.51 0.68
C LEU A 465 -19.16 -3.43 1.28
N THR A 466 -19.63 -2.65 2.24
CA THR A 466 -18.83 -1.61 2.93
C THR A 466 -17.56 -2.20 3.56
N CYS A 467 -17.68 -3.31 4.29
CA CYS A 467 -16.53 -3.99 4.89
C CYS A 467 -15.53 -4.44 3.81
N HIS A 468 -16.01 -4.93 2.66
CA HIS A 468 -15.15 -5.34 1.54
C HIS A 468 -14.43 -4.16 0.87
N LEU A 469 -15.14 -3.04 0.65
CA LEU A 469 -14.56 -1.80 0.12
C LEU A 469 -13.47 -1.26 1.06
N LEU A 470 -13.79 -1.16 2.36
CA LEU A 470 -12.85 -0.71 3.38
C LEU A 470 -11.59 -1.58 3.44
N ARG A 471 -11.77 -2.91 3.47
CA ARG A 471 -10.66 -3.87 3.50
C ARG A 471 -9.67 -3.59 2.39
N ARG A 472 -10.15 -3.27 1.18
CA ARG A 472 -9.28 -2.95 0.05
C ARG A 472 -8.66 -1.55 0.13
N LEU A 473 -9.46 -0.53 0.49
CA LEU A 473 -8.99 0.86 0.59
C LEU A 473 -7.92 1.05 1.67
N PHE A 474 -8.02 0.31 2.78
CA PHE A 474 -7.09 0.39 3.90
C PHE A 474 -5.89 -0.57 3.74
N LYS A 475 -6.00 -1.64 2.94
CA LYS A 475 -4.85 -2.49 2.62
C LYS A 475 -3.84 -1.65 1.84
N LYS A 476 -2.60 -1.55 2.35
CA LYS A 476 -1.52 -0.89 1.62
C LYS A 476 -1.38 -1.62 0.28
N PRO A 477 -1.56 -0.93 -0.86
CA PRO A 477 -1.56 -1.57 -2.19
C PRO A 477 -0.16 -2.05 -2.62
N TYR A 478 0.83 -1.97 -1.72
CA TYR A 478 2.24 -2.25 -1.97
C TYR A 478 2.62 -3.65 -1.49
N SER A 479 2.76 -4.55 -2.44
CA SER A 479 3.78 -5.59 -2.39
C SER A 479 4.40 -5.63 -3.78
N PRO A 480 5.70 -5.37 -3.95
CA PRO A 480 6.33 -5.56 -5.24
C PRO A 480 6.05 -6.99 -5.71
N PRO A 481 5.83 -7.24 -7.01
CA PRO A 481 5.47 -8.55 -7.53
C PRO A 481 6.46 -9.68 -7.19
N GLY A 482 7.65 -9.37 -6.65
CA GLY A 482 8.67 -10.33 -6.22
C GLY A 482 8.65 -10.71 -4.72
N ASN A 483 7.81 -10.13 -3.87
CA ASN A 483 7.72 -10.53 -2.46
C ASN A 483 6.67 -11.63 -2.19
N MET A 484 6.02 -12.15 -3.23
CA MET A 484 5.13 -13.29 -3.09
C MET A 484 5.96 -14.57 -3.23
N SER A 485 6.05 -15.35 -2.14
CA SER A 485 6.55 -16.72 -2.19
C SER A 485 5.98 -17.44 -3.41
N ALA A 486 6.85 -18.11 -4.16
CA ALA A 486 6.62 -18.75 -5.46
C ALA A 486 5.64 -19.95 -5.43
N GLY A 487 4.61 -19.93 -4.57
CA GLY A 487 3.67 -21.02 -4.35
C GLY A 487 2.17 -20.69 -4.53
N SER A 488 1.74 -19.42 -4.60
CA SER A 488 0.29 -19.13 -4.67
C SER A 488 -0.22 -19.11 -6.12
N SER A 489 -0.68 -20.27 -6.59
CA SER A 489 -1.25 -20.52 -7.92
C SER A 489 -2.65 -19.93 -8.17
N ASN A 490 -3.11 -18.94 -7.40
CA ASN A 490 -4.47 -18.41 -7.56
C ASN A 490 -4.54 -17.30 -8.62
N GLN A 491 -4.75 -17.71 -9.88
CA GLN A 491 -5.03 -16.83 -11.04
C GLN A 491 -6.22 -15.87 -10.80
N ARG A 492 -7.16 -16.21 -9.92
CA ARG A 492 -8.33 -15.36 -9.59
C ARG A 492 -7.97 -14.07 -8.86
N ARG A 493 -6.96 -14.05 -7.98
CA ARG A 493 -6.49 -12.82 -7.30
C ARG A 493 -5.81 -11.83 -8.25
N ARG A 494 -5.39 -12.27 -9.45
CA ARG A 494 -4.82 -11.42 -10.49
C ARG A 494 -5.89 -10.72 -11.36
N MET A 495 -7.16 -11.13 -11.29
CA MET A 495 -8.18 -10.64 -12.22
C MET A 495 -8.78 -9.28 -11.85
N TYR A 496 -8.59 -8.77 -10.62
CA TYR A 496 -9.18 -7.49 -10.20
C TYR A 496 -8.18 -6.69 -9.37
N GLN A 497 -7.11 -6.23 -10.04
CA GLN A 497 -6.05 -5.42 -9.45
C GLN A 497 -6.04 -4.01 -10.04
N ILE A 498 -5.51 -3.07 -9.25
CA ILE A 498 -5.17 -1.74 -9.76
C ILE A 498 -3.99 -1.93 -10.71
N LYS A 499 -4.23 -1.74 -12.00
CA LYS A 499 -3.28 -2.05 -13.07
C LYS A 499 -2.05 -1.15 -13.02
N TYR A 500 -2.27 0.15 -12.88
CA TYR A 500 -1.22 1.16 -12.98
C TYR A 500 -0.50 1.37 -11.65
N SER A 501 0.83 1.38 -11.70
CA SER A 501 1.69 1.59 -10.52
C SER A 501 1.43 2.94 -9.85
N CYS A 502 1.26 4.00 -10.64
CA CYS A 502 0.97 5.33 -10.12
C CYS A 502 -0.32 5.38 -9.30
N ASP A 503 -1.35 4.61 -9.67
CA ASP A 503 -2.61 4.53 -8.92
C ASP A 503 -2.47 3.81 -7.59
N ARG A 504 -1.60 2.79 -7.51
CA ARG A 504 -1.27 2.11 -6.24
C ARG A 504 -0.58 3.08 -5.30
N HIS A 505 0.43 3.79 -5.79
CA HIS A 505 1.12 4.81 -5.01
C HIS A 505 0.18 5.92 -4.53
N LEU A 506 -0.64 6.46 -5.44
CA LEU A 506 -1.60 7.54 -5.12
C LEU A 506 -2.65 7.08 -4.11
N LEU A 507 -3.12 5.83 -4.19
CA LEU A 507 -4.00 5.27 -3.17
C LEU A 507 -3.30 5.21 -1.81
N SER A 508 -2.05 4.73 -1.76
CA SER A 508 -1.25 4.73 -0.52
C SER A 508 -1.03 6.15 0.01
N ALA A 509 -0.90 7.14 -0.87
CA ALA A 509 -0.77 8.55 -0.50
C ALA A 509 -2.03 9.10 0.17
N THR A 510 -3.22 8.56 -0.13
CA THR A 510 -4.45 9.02 0.51
C THR A 510 -4.48 8.70 2.01
N HIS A 511 -3.73 7.69 2.46
CA HIS A 511 -3.61 7.31 3.86
C HIS A 511 -2.96 8.41 4.71
N SER A 512 -1.98 9.15 4.18
CA SER A 512 -1.34 10.25 4.91
C SER A 512 -2.23 11.48 5.10
N GLY A 513 -3.30 11.60 4.29
CA GLY A 513 -4.29 12.67 4.40
C GLY A 513 -5.39 12.36 5.43
N MET A 514 -5.49 11.12 5.92
CA MET A 514 -6.53 10.74 6.86
C MET A 514 -6.29 11.30 8.27
N GLN A 515 -7.37 11.83 8.85
CA GLN A 515 -7.43 12.16 10.27
C GLN A 515 -7.50 10.90 11.14
N VAL A 516 -6.82 10.94 12.29
CA VAL A 516 -6.73 9.81 13.23
C VAL A 516 -8.12 9.47 13.78
N GLU A 517 -8.94 10.49 14.01
CA GLU A 517 -10.33 10.41 14.44
C GLU A 517 -11.20 9.60 13.45
N ALA A 518 -11.01 9.83 12.15
CA ALA A 518 -11.74 9.09 11.11
C ALA A 518 -11.32 7.60 11.06
N ILE A 519 -10.02 7.32 11.22
CA ILE A 519 -9.50 5.95 11.30
C ILE A 519 -10.10 5.22 12.51
N LEU A 520 -10.11 5.89 13.67
CA LEU A 520 -10.66 5.32 14.90
C LEU A 520 -12.16 5.10 14.81
N ALA A 521 -12.92 6.05 14.22
CA ALA A 521 -14.34 5.87 13.99
C ALA A 521 -14.64 4.60 13.16
N VAL A 522 -13.82 4.30 12.14
CA VAL A 522 -13.95 3.07 11.35
C VAL A 522 -13.62 1.84 12.20
N LEU A 523 -12.48 1.83 12.90
CA LEU A 523 -12.08 0.69 13.74
C LEU A 523 -13.14 0.38 14.81
N LYS A 524 -13.66 1.42 15.47
CA LYS A 524 -14.78 1.31 16.42
C LYS A 524 -16.02 0.71 15.77
N ALA A 525 -16.45 1.27 14.65
CA ALA A 525 -17.68 0.85 13.99
C ALA A 525 -17.62 -0.64 13.57
N ILE A 526 -16.48 -1.09 13.03
CA ILE A 526 -16.28 -2.50 12.65
C ILE A 526 -16.18 -3.40 13.89
N MET A 527 -15.53 -2.95 14.96
CA MET A 527 -15.44 -3.71 16.21
C MET A 527 -16.82 -3.94 16.81
N VAL A 528 -17.65 -2.89 16.92
CA VAL A 528 -19.04 -2.99 17.40
C VAL A 528 -19.88 -3.91 16.51
N LEU A 529 -19.69 -3.85 15.18
CA LEU A 529 -20.37 -4.75 14.24
C LEU A 529 -19.96 -6.22 14.46
N GLY A 530 -18.65 -6.47 14.66
CA GLY A 530 -18.09 -7.80 14.88
C GLY A 530 -18.48 -8.43 16.22
N ASP A 531 -18.58 -7.62 17.28
CA ASP A 531 -18.95 -8.05 18.63
C ASP A 531 -20.45 -8.25 18.82
N SER A 532 -21.26 -7.86 17.84
CA SER A 532 -22.70 -7.97 17.95
C SER A 532 -23.13 -9.44 18.07
N VAL A 533 -23.83 -9.78 19.15
CA VAL A 533 -24.42 -11.11 19.31
C VAL A 533 -25.68 -11.15 18.45
N THR A 534 -25.76 -12.12 17.52
CA THR A 534 -26.98 -12.35 16.75
C THR A 534 -28.12 -12.72 17.70
N VAL A 535 -29.04 -11.78 17.92
CA VAL A 535 -30.30 -12.04 18.63
C VAL A 535 -31.17 -12.90 17.70
N GLY A 536 -30.92 -14.21 17.70
CA GLY A 536 -31.59 -15.14 16.80
C GLY A 536 -31.51 -16.62 17.17
N ASP A 537 -30.77 -17.01 18.23
CA ASP A 537 -30.67 -18.43 18.63
C ASP A 537 -31.02 -18.67 20.11
N GLY A 538 -32.02 -17.95 20.59
CA GLY A 538 -32.62 -18.16 21.89
C GLY A 538 -33.81 -19.12 21.83
N LYS A 539 -33.56 -20.43 21.61
CA LYS A 539 -34.33 -21.57 22.16
C LYS A 539 -33.89 -22.91 21.52
N SER A 540 -32.94 -23.59 22.15
CA SER A 540 -33.11 -25.01 22.46
C SER A 540 -32.13 -25.44 23.56
N LYS A 541 -32.66 -26.26 24.46
CA LYS A 541 -32.11 -26.63 25.74
C LYS A 541 -30.82 -27.45 25.61
N GLU A 542 -30.04 -27.39 26.69
CA GLU A 542 -29.06 -28.38 27.14
C GLU A 542 -29.25 -29.78 26.52
N ASN A 543 -28.22 -30.25 25.82
CA ASN A 543 -27.72 -31.60 26.00
C ASN A 543 -26.24 -31.67 25.62
N GLN A 544 -25.44 -32.04 26.61
CA GLN A 544 -24.06 -32.44 26.43
C GLN A 544 -23.99 -33.64 25.47
N SER A 545 -23.22 -33.52 24.39
CA SER A 545 -22.54 -34.67 23.79
C SER A 545 -21.14 -34.25 23.35
N LYS A 546 -20.15 -34.81 24.04
CA LYS A 546 -18.73 -34.83 23.68
C LYS A 546 -18.56 -35.23 22.21
N GLY A 547 -17.89 -34.37 21.46
CA GLY A 547 -17.34 -34.63 20.14
C GLY A 547 -16.22 -33.61 19.92
N ASP A 548 -15.01 -33.96 20.36
CA ASP A 548 -13.82 -33.12 20.26
C ASP A 548 -13.53 -32.77 18.79
N MET A 549 -13.80 -31.52 18.39
CA MET A 549 -13.24 -30.92 17.19
C MET A 549 -11.85 -30.39 17.55
N ASN A 550 -10.84 -31.00 16.94
CA ASN A 550 -9.43 -30.86 17.28
C ASN A 550 -8.93 -29.42 17.03
N ILE A 551 -8.58 -28.72 18.11
CA ILE A 551 -8.07 -27.32 18.13
C ILE A 551 -6.71 -27.17 17.40
N SER A 552 -6.07 -28.27 17.02
CA SER A 552 -4.78 -28.31 16.34
C SER A 552 -4.78 -27.78 14.90
N ASP A 553 -5.92 -27.72 14.22
CA ASP A 553 -6.00 -27.16 12.85
C ASP A 553 -6.11 -25.62 12.83
N LEU A 554 -6.38 -24.99 13.97
CA LEU A 554 -6.48 -23.53 14.11
C LEU A 554 -5.14 -22.85 14.48
N LEU A 555 -4.13 -23.61 14.89
CA LEU A 555 -2.87 -23.11 15.45
C LEU A 555 -1.62 -23.55 14.67
N ALA A 556 -1.75 -23.82 13.36
CA ALA A 556 -0.56 -23.95 12.52
C ALA A 556 0.29 -22.66 12.57
N PRO A 557 1.63 -22.74 12.58
CA PRO A 557 2.51 -21.59 12.72
C PRO A 557 2.25 -20.59 11.58
N MET A 558 2.23 -19.31 11.93
CA MET A 558 2.06 -18.19 11.01
C MET A 558 3.19 -18.17 9.97
N GLU A 559 2.94 -18.75 8.81
CA GLU A 559 3.56 -18.34 7.55
C GLU A 559 2.43 -17.90 6.62
N ASP A 560 2.67 -16.82 5.86
CA ASP A 560 1.74 -16.03 5.02
C ASP A 560 0.88 -16.83 4.03
N ASN A 561 -0.02 -17.68 4.53
CA ASN A 561 -1.04 -18.34 3.75
C ASN A 561 -2.36 -17.56 3.92
N GLU A 562 -2.57 -16.59 3.03
CA GLU A 562 -3.83 -15.87 2.84
C GLU A 562 -4.99 -16.88 2.62
N PHE A 563 -5.75 -17.14 3.69
CA PHE A 563 -6.93 -18.01 3.71
C PHE A 563 -7.93 -17.64 2.60
N ASP A 564 -8.31 -18.64 1.81
CA ASP A 564 -9.04 -18.52 0.55
C ASP A 564 -10.56 -18.67 0.79
N LEU A 565 -11.36 -17.66 0.40
CA LEU A 565 -12.81 -17.81 0.25
C LEU A 565 -13.09 -18.47 -1.09
N GLY A 566 -13.09 -19.80 -1.11
CA GLY A 566 -13.41 -20.59 -2.30
C GLY A 566 -14.85 -20.40 -2.76
N LEU A 567 -15.03 -19.71 -3.91
CA LEU A 567 -16.21 -19.89 -4.76
C LEU A 567 -15.97 -21.06 -5.74
N PRO A 568 -16.95 -21.97 -5.97
CA PRO A 568 -16.74 -23.18 -6.77
C PRO A 568 -16.45 -22.90 -8.26
N PRO A 569 -15.72 -23.79 -8.97
CA PRO A 569 -15.52 -23.72 -10.40
C PRO A 569 -16.73 -24.31 -11.13
N ALA A 570 -17.80 -23.53 -11.24
CA ALA A 570 -18.88 -23.83 -12.17
C ALA A 570 -19.12 -22.60 -13.01
N LEU A 571 -18.49 -22.54 -14.19
CA LEU A 571 -18.98 -21.94 -15.44
C LEU A 571 -17.81 -21.91 -16.45
N GLY A 572 -17.79 -22.90 -17.36
CA GLY A 572 -17.04 -22.79 -18.61
C GLY A 572 -16.15 -23.98 -18.99
N ARG A 573 -16.74 -25.16 -19.27
CA ARG A 573 -16.18 -26.08 -20.29
C ARG A 573 -17.28 -27.00 -20.85
N PRO A 574 -17.33 -27.26 -22.17
CA PRO A 574 -18.24 -28.23 -22.75
C PRO A 574 -17.74 -29.64 -22.40
N GLN A 575 -18.58 -30.43 -21.72
CA GLN A 575 -18.24 -31.80 -21.33
C GLN A 575 -18.76 -32.77 -22.38
N ASN A 576 -17.85 -33.52 -23.00
CA ASN A 576 -18.14 -34.68 -23.82
C ASN A 576 -17.73 -35.93 -23.01
N GLN A 577 -18.68 -36.85 -22.82
CA GLN A 577 -18.58 -38.28 -22.48
C GLN A 577 -17.98 -38.75 -21.12
N GLY A 578 -18.76 -39.59 -20.42
CA GLY A 578 -18.21 -40.77 -19.70
C GLY A 578 -18.58 -41.00 -18.23
N ALA A 579 -19.80 -41.50 -17.97
CA ALA A 579 -20.25 -42.46 -16.93
C ALA A 579 -19.54 -42.65 -15.56
N GLY A 580 -20.34 -42.63 -14.47
CA GLY A 580 -20.32 -43.70 -13.44
C GLY A 580 -20.12 -43.33 -11.94
N ASN A 581 -21.22 -43.44 -11.17
CA ASN A 581 -21.35 -43.79 -9.74
C ASN A 581 -21.15 -42.76 -8.59
N SER A 582 -22.30 -42.24 -8.11
CA SER A 582 -22.84 -42.25 -6.73
C SER A 582 -21.92 -42.42 -5.49
N ASN A 583 -21.87 -41.40 -4.62
CA ASN A 583 -22.52 -41.38 -3.29
C ASN A 583 -22.29 -40.03 -2.58
N GLY A 584 -23.30 -39.58 -1.83
CA GLY A 584 -23.49 -38.20 -1.40
C GLY A 584 -22.80 -37.78 -0.10
N ASN A 585 -22.32 -36.54 -0.10
CA ASN A 585 -22.58 -35.50 0.90
C ASN A 585 -21.83 -34.23 0.45
N SER A 586 -22.46 -33.42 -0.40
CA SER A 586 -21.94 -32.09 -0.74
C SER A 586 -22.55 -31.06 0.22
N VAL A 587 -21.86 -30.78 1.32
CA VAL A 587 -22.10 -29.56 2.09
C VAL A 587 -21.62 -28.39 1.22
N SER A 588 -22.55 -27.56 0.78
CA SER A 588 -22.25 -26.26 0.16
C SER A 588 -21.43 -25.43 1.14
N PRO A 589 -20.30 -24.80 0.76
CA PRO A 589 -19.59 -23.91 1.67
C PRO A 589 -20.43 -22.64 1.87
N GLU A 590 -20.99 -22.46 3.07
CA GLU A 590 -21.78 -21.28 3.44
C GLU A 590 -20.88 -20.04 3.51
N VAL A 591 -21.37 -18.92 2.98
CA VAL A 591 -20.71 -17.62 3.06
C VAL A 591 -20.63 -17.21 4.54
N PRO A 592 -19.45 -16.85 5.09
CA PRO A 592 -19.33 -16.53 6.51
C PRO A 592 -20.24 -15.35 6.88
N GLY A 593 -20.85 -15.42 8.05
CA GLY A 593 -21.72 -14.37 8.58
C GLY A 593 -21.03 -13.00 8.64
N LEU A 594 -21.82 -11.91 8.60
CA LEU A 594 -21.29 -10.54 8.57
C LEU A 594 -20.35 -10.26 9.76
N ASN A 595 -20.65 -10.77 10.94
CA ASN A 595 -19.88 -10.50 12.16
C ASN A 595 -18.48 -11.13 12.07
N GLU A 596 -18.38 -12.37 11.60
CA GLU A 596 -17.09 -13.04 11.35
C GLU A 596 -16.31 -12.34 10.25
N PHE A 597 -16.98 -11.88 9.19
CA PHE A 597 -16.34 -11.09 8.15
C PHE A 597 -15.84 -9.73 8.68
N ALA A 598 -16.61 -9.05 9.54
CA ALA A 598 -16.22 -7.80 10.17
C ALA A 598 -14.99 -7.97 11.07
N LYS A 599 -14.95 -9.01 11.93
CA LYS A 599 -13.76 -9.36 12.72
C LYS A 599 -12.54 -9.61 11.86
N HIS A 600 -12.72 -10.34 10.74
CA HIS A 600 -11.64 -10.58 9.79
C HIS A 600 -11.13 -9.29 9.14
N VAL A 601 -12.04 -8.41 8.70
CA VAL A 601 -11.68 -7.09 8.14
C VAL A 601 -10.96 -6.25 9.18
N LEU A 602 -11.43 -6.23 10.43
CA LEU A 602 -10.79 -5.53 11.52
C LEU A 602 -9.35 -6.00 11.75
N LYS A 603 -9.13 -7.32 11.75
CA LYS A 603 -7.81 -7.93 11.87
C LYS A 603 -6.90 -7.54 10.69
N GLN A 604 -7.42 -7.49 9.47
CA GLN A 604 -6.62 -7.06 8.32
C GLN A 604 -6.26 -5.58 8.35
N ILE A 605 -7.21 -4.74 8.77
CA ILE A 605 -7.01 -3.30 8.85
C ILE A 605 -6.00 -2.98 9.95
N ARG A 606 -6.12 -3.55 11.15
CA ARG A 606 -5.19 -3.24 12.25
C ARG A 606 -3.74 -3.64 11.95
N CYS A 607 -3.52 -4.69 11.17
CA CYS A 607 -2.18 -5.14 10.77
C CYS A 607 -1.55 -4.29 9.65
N GLN A 608 -2.16 -3.15 9.27
CA GLN A 608 -1.56 -2.22 8.33
C GLN A 608 -0.60 -1.28 9.04
N ASP A 609 0.69 -1.32 8.67
CA ASP A 609 1.75 -0.49 9.28
C ASP A 609 1.41 1.00 9.29
N TRP A 610 0.78 1.50 8.21
CA TRP A 610 0.46 2.92 8.09
C TRP A 610 -0.56 3.38 9.15
N ILE A 611 -1.46 2.49 9.61
CA ILE A 611 -2.43 2.83 10.67
C ILE A 611 -1.69 2.98 11.99
N HIS A 612 -0.83 2.02 12.31
CA HIS A 612 0.04 2.07 13.48
C HIS A 612 0.88 3.36 13.49
N GLU A 613 1.61 3.64 12.40
CA GLU A 613 2.43 4.85 12.25
C GLU A 613 1.62 6.14 12.38
N ARG A 614 0.42 6.18 11.77
CA ARG A 614 -0.43 7.38 11.77
C ARG A 614 -1.00 7.66 13.15
N CYS A 615 -1.48 6.63 13.84
CA CYS A 615 -1.99 6.75 15.22
C CYS A 615 -0.86 7.19 16.18
N LEU A 616 0.32 6.57 16.10
CA LEU A 616 1.45 6.91 16.98
C LEU A 616 2.07 8.29 16.70
N ARG A 617 1.80 8.90 15.54
CA ARG A 617 2.24 10.27 15.25
C ARG A 617 1.44 11.31 16.04
N TYR A 618 0.20 11.00 16.44
CA TYR A 618 -0.68 11.91 17.18
C TYR A 618 -1.26 11.24 18.43
N PRO A 619 -0.40 10.85 19.39
CA PRO A 619 -0.82 10.00 20.49
C PRO A 619 -1.70 10.75 21.52
N GLU A 620 -1.65 12.08 21.55
CA GLU A 620 -2.54 12.93 22.35
C GLU A 620 -4.01 12.81 21.94
N VAL A 621 -4.29 12.69 20.62
CA VAL A 621 -5.65 12.52 20.09
C VAL A 621 -6.25 11.19 20.55
N LEU A 622 -5.43 10.13 20.64
CA LEU A 622 -5.84 8.81 21.10
C LEU A 622 -6.27 8.83 22.59
N CYS A 623 -5.63 9.67 23.40
CA CYS A 623 -5.94 9.82 24.82
C CYS A 623 -7.08 10.82 25.12
N SER A 624 -7.72 11.39 24.10
CA SER A 624 -8.84 12.32 24.29
C SER A 624 -10.15 11.59 24.67
N GLU A 625 -10.94 12.21 25.54
CA GLU A 625 -12.19 11.63 26.07
C GLU A 625 -13.24 11.36 24.97
N GLU A 626 -13.24 12.17 23.91
CA GLU A 626 -14.19 12.07 22.79
C GLU A 626 -13.85 10.92 21.81
N VAL A 627 -12.63 10.37 21.88
CA VAL A 627 -12.11 9.45 20.87
C VAL A 627 -11.99 8.03 21.41
N ILE A 628 -10.99 7.62 22.18
CA ILE A 628 -10.92 6.19 22.60
C ILE A 628 -11.79 5.90 23.84
N LEU A 629 -11.98 6.90 24.70
CA LEU A 629 -12.77 6.78 25.94
C LEU A 629 -14.25 7.13 25.77
N ASP A 630 -14.70 7.19 24.52
CA ASP A 630 -16.09 7.45 24.14
C ASP A 630 -17.04 6.46 24.80
N SER A 631 -18.12 7.00 25.38
CA SER A 631 -19.23 6.28 26.04
C SER A 631 -19.85 5.13 25.23
N MET A 632 -19.68 5.11 23.90
CA MET A 632 -20.16 4.02 23.04
C MET A 632 -19.33 2.74 23.12
N LEU A 633 -18.11 2.79 23.67
CA LEU A 633 -17.25 1.62 23.88
C LEU A 633 -17.23 1.22 25.36
N THR A 634 -17.19 -0.08 25.62
CA THR A 634 -16.81 -0.56 26.95
C THR A 634 -15.33 -0.31 27.23
N HIS A 635 -14.93 -0.24 28.50
CA HIS A 635 -13.51 -0.10 28.88
C HIS A 635 -12.64 -1.25 28.33
N LEU A 636 -13.21 -2.46 28.24
CA LEU A 636 -12.53 -3.61 27.65
C LEU A 636 -12.32 -3.43 26.15
N GLN A 637 -13.35 -2.96 25.42
CA GLN A 637 -13.27 -2.68 23.99
C GLN A 637 -12.32 -1.53 23.66
N SER A 638 -12.31 -0.47 24.47
CA SER A 638 -11.36 0.64 24.29
C SER A 638 -9.91 0.19 24.53
N GLN A 639 -9.68 -0.69 25.50
CA GLN A 639 -8.38 -1.32 25.73
C GLN A 639 -7.99 -2.26 24.58
N GLN A 640 -8.92 -3.05 24.07
CA GLN A 640 -8.73 -3.91 22.90
C GLN A 640 -8.34 -3.08 21.68
N LEU A 641 -9.06 -2.00 21.41
CA LEU A 641 -8.79 -1.08 20.30
C LEU A 641 -7.39 -0.46 20.42
N LEU A 642 -7.00 -0.02 21.62
CA LEU A 642 -5.66 0.51 21.84
C LEU A 642 -4.58 -0.56 21.58
N ARG A 643 -4.76 -1.77 22.11
CA ARG A 643 -3.82 -2.87 21.86
C ARG A 643 -3.73 -3.24 20.40
N MET A 644 -4.84 -3.23 19.68
CA MET A 644 -4.84 -3.47 18.24
C MET A 644 -4.01 -2.45 17.48
N ILE A 645 -3.97 -1.20 17.94
CA ILE A 645 -3.16 -0.13 17.35
C ILE A 645 -1.70 -0.26 17.79
N CYS A 646 -1.44 -0.46 19.08
CA CYS A 646 -0.10 -0.51 19.66
C CYS A 646 0.67 -1.79 19.32
N ARG A 647 -0.04 -2.92 19.26
CA ARG A 647 0.51 -4.28 19.15
C ARG A 647 -0.36 -5.14 18.22
N PRO A 648 -0.36 -4.85 16.90
CA PRO A 648 -1.30 -5.45 15.94
C PRO A 648 -1.20 -6.97 15.80
N HIS A 649 -0.05 -7.55 16.17
CA HIS A 649 0.25 -8.99 16.07
C HIS A 649 0.00 -9.78 17.36
N GLU A 650 -0.35 -9.14 18.49
CA GLU A 650 -0.64 -9.84 19.75
C GLU A 650 -2.09 -10.37 19.82
N THR A 651 -2.33 -11.34 20.71
CA THR A 651 -3.62 -12.05 20.88
C THR A 651 -4.78 -11.13 21.26
N ASP A 652 -5.98 -11.47 20.77
CA ASP A 652 -7.21 -10.66 20.86
C ASP A 652 -7.79 -10.48 22.28
N ASN A 653 -7.31 -11.24 23.27
CA ASN A 653 -7.79 -11.13 24.65
C ASN A 653 -6.96 -10.08 25.41
N PRO A 654 -7.55 -8.92 25.77
CA PRO A 654 -6.86 -7.94 26.59
C PRO A 654 -6.81 -8.45 28.04
N PRO A 655 -5.66 -8.34 28.73
CA PRO A 655 -5.59 -8.54 30.17
C PRO A 655 -6.44 -7.47 30.84
N ASN A 656 -7.21 -7.87 31.83
CA ASN A 656 -8.06 -7.00 32.59
C ASN A 656 -7.21 -5.99 33.39
N ILE A 657 -7.14 -4.74 32.93
CA ILE A 657 -6.42 -3.66 33.64
C ILE A 657 -6.98 -3.42 35.05
N PHE A 658 -8.21 -3.85 35.31
CA PHE A 658 -8.84 -3.73 36.62
C PHE A 658 -8.52 -4.90 37.57
N ASP A 659 -7.85 -5.95 37.09
CA ASP A 659 -7.21 -6.95 37.95
C ASP A 659 -5.80 -6.46 38.35
N PRO A 660 -5.50 -6.25 39.65
CA PRO A 660 -4.19 -5.80 40.12
C PRO A 660 -3.02 -6.69 39.67
N ALA A 661 -3.24 -8.00 39.53
CA ALA A 661 -2.18 -8.93 39.14
C ALA A 661 -1.82 -8.78 37.65
N GLU A 662 -2.83 -8.71 36.79
CA GLU A 662 -2.64 -8.53 35.34
C GLU A 662 -2.17 -7.11 35.02
N GLN A 663 -2.65 -6.10 35.76
CA GLN A 663 -2.19 -4.72 35.68
C GLN A 663 -0.70 -4.60 35.99
N LYS A 664 -0.21 -5.21 37.08
CA LYS A 664 1.22 -5.21 37.43
C LYS A 664 2.07 -5.94 36.40
N ALA A 665 1.60 -7.09 35.90
CA ALA A 665 2.29 -7.84 34.86
C ALA A 665 2.42 -7.04 33.55
N LEU A 666 1.35 -6.33 33.15
CA LEU A 666 1.35 -5.48 31.97
C LEU A 666 2.33 -4.31 32.12
N ILE A 667 2.30 -3.58 33.24
CA ILE A 667 3.21 -2.45 33.50
C ILE A 667 4.67 -2.93 33.46
N THR A 668 4.96 -4.07 34.10
CA THR A 668 6.31 -4.63 34.11
C THR A 668 6.77 -4.99 32.70
N SER A 669 5.91 -5.65 31.90
CA SER A 669 6.21 -6.00 30.50
C SER A 669 6.46 -4.77 29.61
N ILE A 670 5.70 -3.69 29.80
CA ILE A 670 5.89 -2.43 29.05
C ILE A 670 7.26 -1.83 29.37
N LEU A 671 7.64 -1.81 30.66
CA LEU A 671 8.88 -1.21 31.12
C LEU A 671 10.11 -2.06 30.75
N THR A 672 10.01 -3.39 30.77
CA THR A 672 11.12 -4.27 30.35
C THR A 672 11.43 -4.18 28.86
N ASN A 673 10.43 -3.89 28.03
CA ASN A 673 10.56 -3.79 26.57
C ASN A 673 10.84 -2.36 26.09
N LEU A 674 11.29 -1.47 26.97
CA LEU A 674 11.50 -0.07 26.65
C LEU A 674 12.79 0.13 25.87
N ASP A 675 12.68 0.52 24.60
CA ASP A 675 13.77 0.87 23.71
C ASP A 675 13.43 2.11 22.86
N LEU A 676 14.33 2.49 21.95
CA LEU A 676 14.15 3.68 21.08
C LEU A 676 12.92 3.57 20.16
N TRP A 677 12.51 2.34 19.80
CA TRP A 677 11.42 2.05 18.87
C TRP A 677 10.08 1.88 19.58
N THR A 678 10.08 1.35 20.80
CA THR A 678 8.87 1.10 21.59
C THR A 678 8.45 2.27 22.47
N LEU A 679 9.32 3.28 22.67
CA LEU A 679 9.07 4.39 23.60
C LEU A 679 7.69 5.06 23.42
N ARG A 680 7.27 5.32 22.18
CA ARG A 680 5.96 5.96 21.91
C ARG A 680 4.79 5.05 22.24
N VAL A 681 4.94 3.75 21.97
CA VAL A 681 3.94 2.72 22.30
C VAL A 681 3.82 2.61 23.82
N SER A 682 4.94 2.46 24.52
CA SER A 682 5.00 2.35 25.98
C SER A 682 4.41 3.58 26.68
N TRP A 683 4.72 4.78 26.20
CA TRP A 683 4.13 6.01 26.72
C TRP A 683 2.61 6.01 26.56
N LEU A 684 2.11 5.68 25.36
CA LEU A 684 0.69 5.69 25.06
C LEU A 684 -0.09 4.66 25.89
N GLU A 685 0.45 3.44 26.04
CA GLU A 685 -0.17 2.39 26.86
C GLU A 685 -0.29 2.82 28.32
N LEU A 686 0.78 3.36 28.92
CA LEU A 686 0.76 3.83 30.31
C LEU A 686 -0.16 5.05 30.50
N GLN A 687 -0.13 6.00 29.57
CA GLN A 687 -0.97 7.21 29.62
C GLN A 687 -2.46 6.86 29.51
N PHE A 688 -2.79 5.87 28.66
CA PHE A 688 -4.15 5.37 28.54
C PHE A 688 -4.64 4.66 29.81
N MET A 689 -3.80 3.80 30.40
CA MET A 689 -4.10 3.15 31.67
C MET A 689 -4.39 4.17 32.78
N TYR A 690 -3.57 5.23 32.87
CA TYR A 690 -3.79 6.34 33.81
C TYR A 690 -5.16 6.99 33.60
N LYS A 691 -5.50 7.33 32.35
CA LYS A 691 -6.77 7.98 32.00
C LYS A 691 -7.99 7.11 32.28
N GLN A 692 -7.90 5.80 32.06
CA GLN A 692 -8.98 4.87 32.43
C GLN A 692 -9.17 4.78 33.95
N CYS A 693 -8.09 4.76 34.74
CA CYS A 693 -8.17 4.77 36.20
C CYS A 693 -8.77 6.08 36.72
N GLU A 694 -8.37 7.22 36.14
CA GLU A 694 -8.91 8.55 36.46
C GLU A 694 -10.41 8.64 36.19
N ALA A 695 -10.88 8.12 35.05
CA ALA A 695 -12.28 8.17 34.64
C ALA A 695 -13.20 7.27 35.48
N GLN A 696 -12.72 6.12 35.96
CA GLN A 696 -13.54 5.17 36.73
C GLN A 696 -13.55 5.45 38.23
N ASN A 697 -12.39 5.66 38.86
CA ASN A 697 -12.26 5.80 40.31
C ASN A 697 -11.00 6.60 40.69
N PRO A 698 -11.13 7.89 41.08
CA PRO A 698 -10.01 8.73 41.51
C PRO A 698 -9.06 8.11 42.57
N PRO A 699 -9.53 7.32 43.57
CA PRO A 699 -8.62 6.70 44.54
C PRO A 699 -7.83 5.49 44.00
N GLN A 700 -8.28 4.85 42.90
CA GLN A 700 -7.51 3.79 42.24
C GLN A 700 -6.30 4.34 41.49
N THR A 701 -6.35 5.60 41.03
CA THR A 701 -5.22 6.27 40.39
C THR A 701 -3.99 6.34 41.28
N ALA A 702 -4.15 6.63 42.57
CA ALA A 702 -3.02 6.64 43.51
C ALA A 702 -2.38 5.25 43.67
N THR A 703 -3.20 4.20 43.71
CA THR A 703 -2.74 2.80 43.80
C THR A 703 -2.02 2.35 42.53
N TRP A 704 -2.51 2.80 41.37
CA TRP A 704 -1.87 2.56 40.08
C TRP A 704 -0.50 3.27 40.01
N LEU A 705 -0.43 4.54 40.41
CA LEU A 705 0.83 5.30 40.44
C LEU A 705 1.89 4.63 41.33
N ASP A 706 1.51 4.15 42.52
CA ASP A 706 2.40 3.39 43.39
C ASP A 706 2.90 2.09 42.75
N SER A 707 2.03 1.42 41.98
CA SER A 707 2.37 0.18 41.27
C SER A 707 3.35 0.45 40.12
N VAL A 708 3.15 1.53 39.37
CA VAL A 708 4.08 1.99 38.33
C VAL A 708 5.43 2.37 38.92
N ALA A 709 5.45 3.12 40.03
CA ALA A 709 6.69 3.51 40.70
C ALA A 709 7.51 2.30 41.15
N LYS A 710 6.87 1.29 41.78
CA LYS A 710 7.53 0.05 42.19
C LYS A 710 8.06 -0.75 41.00
N ALA A 711 7.24 -0.98 39.97
CA ALA A 711 7.65 -1.72 38.79
C ALA A 711 8.82 -1.03 38.05
N THR A 712 8.83 0.31 38.04
CA THR A 712 9.94 1.10 37.48
C THR A 712 11.24 0.82 38.22
N ILE A 713 11.24 0.90 39.55
CA ILE A 713 12.43 0.61 40.37
C ILE A 713 12.92 -0.82 40.14
N ASP A 714 12.02 -1.80 40.17
CA ASP A 714 12.35 -3.22 39.99
C ASP A 714 13.02 -3.47 38.63
N VAL A 715 12.46 -2.95 37.53
CA VAL A 715 13.01 -3.15 36.18
C VAL A 715 14.38 -2.50 36.02
N PHE A 716 14.54 -1.24 36.47
CA PHE A 716 15.83 -0.55 36.34
C PHE A 716 16.93 -1.16 37.23
N GLN A 717 16.58 -1.74 38.38
CA GLN A 717 17.52 -2.53 39.18
C GLN A 717 17.96 -3.80 38.46
N MET A 718 17.01 -4.58 37.91
CA MET A 718 17.33 -5.79 37.13
C MET A 718 18.23 -5.50 35.92
N MET A 719 17.94 -4.44 35.16
CA MET A 719 18.77 -4.04 34.01
C MET A 719 20.17 -3.55 34.43
N SER A 720 20.30 -2.97 35.63
CA SER A 720 21.59 -2.55 36.17
C SER A 720 22.44 -3.74 36.62
N GLU A 721 21.82 -4.80 37.12
CA GLU A 721 22.48 -6.05 37.53
C GLU A 721 22.92 -6.90 36.31
N GLU A 722 22.11 -6.98 35.25
CA GLU A 722 22.48 -7.67 34.01
C GLU A 722 23.65 -7.01 33.27
N ASN A 723 23.75 -5.69 33.30
CA ASN A 723 24.86 -4.94 32.70
C ASN A 723 26.17 -5.00 33.52
N GLN A 724 26.14 -5.54 34.74
CA GLN A 724 27.30 -5.65 35.62
C GLN A 724 28.04 -6.99 35.50
N ILE A 725 27.67 -7.89 34.57
CA ILE A 725 28.43 -9.12 34.33
C ILE A 725 29.84 -8.73 33.85
N PRO A 726 30.90 -8.90 34.67
CA PRO A 726 32.23 -8.46 34.29
C PRO A 726 32.76 -9.41 33.22
N ILE A 727 33.26 -8.86 32.11
CA ILE A 727 34.20 -9.58 31.25
C ILE A 727 35.43 -9.86 32.13
N LYS A 728 35.49 -11.05 32.73
CA LYS A 728 36.69 -11.51 33.45
C LYS A 728 37.84 -11.54 32.45
N GLY A 729 38.71 -10.54 32.56
CA GLY A 729 39.92 -10.42 31.78
C GLY A 729 40.90 -11.52 32.16
N GLU A 730 41.14 -12.45 31.24
CA GLU A 730 42.38 -13.22 31.16
C GLU A 730 42.73 -13.41 29.68
N ALA A 731 43.38 -12.41 29.07
CA ALA A 731 44.30 -12.57 27.93
C ALA A 731 44.84 -11.21 27.44
N LEU A 732 45.52 -10.46 28.30
CA LEU A 732 46.36 -9.32 27.89
C LEU A 732 47.70 -9.38 28.64
N LYS A 733 48.45 -10.46 28.38
CA LYS A 733 49.90 -10.51 28.56
C LYS A 733 50.49 -11.18 27.34
N ASN A 734 50.78 -10.37 26.33
CA ASN A 734 51.94 -10.48 25.43
C ASN A 734 51.68 -9.59 24.22
N CYS A 735 52.23 -8.38 24.26
CA CYS A 735 52.80 -7.65 23.12
C CYS A 735 53.22 -6.26 23.62
N SER A 736 54.41 -6.19 24.21
CA SER A 736 55.18 -4.95 24.28
C SER A 736 55.65 -4.56 22.86
N PRO A 737 55.73 -3.27 22.52
CA PRO A 737 56.08 -2.82 21.19
C PRO A 737 57.60 -2.82 21.01
N SER A 738 58.10 -3.42 19.94
CA SER A 738 59.44 -3.15 19.42
C SER A 738 59.33 -2.28 18.18
N LYS A 739 60.23 -1.30 18.15
CA LYS A 739 60.51 -0.32 17.09
C LYS A 739 60.51 -0.87 15.67
#